data_AF-A0AAT9S7Q2-F1
#
_entry.id   AF-A0AAT9S7Q2-F1
#
_cell.length_a   1.000
_cell.length_b   1.000
_cell.length_c   1.000
_cell.angle_alpha   90.00
_cell.angle_beta   90.00
_cell.angle_gamma   90.00
#
_symmetry.space_group_name_H-M   'P 1'
#
loop_
_entity.id
_entity.type
_entity.pdbx_description
1 polymer ?
#
loop_
_entity_poly.entity_id
_entity_poly.type
_entity_poly.pdbx_seq_one_letter_code
_entity_poly.pdbx_strand_id
1 'polypeptide(L)'
;MGDVVTSRDRSLDVAVTGMAARLPGPRGIDDWWDSQLHGSVHSRRYTREELVAAGVPAALAADPDYVPVRGHLDDWDRFDHDFFQIRGREAELMDPQHRWMLEVAWNALADAGIPPRDDTLVTSVYASMTGSGYMRAMVRGGHLDPGLLDDVIHGTEPDFMASRVAYKLGLTGPAFAVQTACSSSLVAVHLAVQALLSGDCDQALVVGAGFGYPQAGHLHQPGGVLSATGACRPFDRHADGVIAGSGAGAVVLRRLSDITEDDPVPYGVILGSAINNDGNTKAGYYAPSAAGQERVIGAALSAAEVDGGSIGYLEAHGTGTRIGDPIEWTAAGSALRRAGAGQGSVAVGALKASIGHLDAAAGVAALIRALLVVRSGVIPPVAGFTARNPLLETENCPLYIPTEAVPWAGERPRRAGVSAFGIGGTNAHVVIEQAPPREPTAPAHAHAPAPAPEMRAPRERLVLLSAADPEALDRVADALAVHLRTHDPDLGEVCGTLVNGRPVLGERLAVTGRTSAEVAERLAGRSGVSRGTAPVTGPAPVVFLFPGGGTQRPAMAEPFTVLPGFRRALDRCLAAFVSPLAERIRQALFDPDFPADELNRPGLAQPSLFAVGHAAATALMDLGVRPAAVCGHSSGEITAAAVAGVFGLEDAATFIAARGRAMQDCPEGAMLAIGAEVKQALALAEEWGLDLDVAAVNGPDSCVLGGPVDEVEEYLRRVGDTCFVRRLRYTHAGHSRLIEPALPALTEAMARIGLRPPALPIALNVSGRVVAAGTALPRDMFVTQVRQSVLFGAALDSLAEHVPGALTVEIGPGRPLSPMAEAAGFPVVALDQGRDAPGAAALGGVGALWAVGQPIAPDGLTGGGRRARLPGYPFSGPRSVAPEALASPATDPSRSPVVTPLPEQRSQEPEPDSTAPVDPAEGVTRIWAELLGRDDFPAAADFFAEGGDSLLITRLIRRVNSEFGIRVPVREMLARRTLNGHIAVVRRIRDEADKQEKNDR
;
A
#
# COMPACT_ATOMS: atom_id res chain seq x y z
N MET A 1 -35.81 -40.20 10.45
CA MET A 1 -35.52 -39.39 9.27
C MET A 1 -34.84 -38.14 9.80
N GLY A 2 -33.56 -38.15 10.15
CA GLY A 2 -32.43 -38.63 9.35
C GLY A 2 -31.96 -37.43 8.53
N ASP A 3 -31.21 -36.53 9.16
CA ASP A 3 -30.57 -35.37 8.52
C ASP A 3 -29.72 -35.86 7.36
N VAL A 4 -30.23 -35.71 6.14
CA VAL A 4 -29.43 -35.79 4.94
C VAL A 4 -29.19 -34.35 4.48
N VAL A 5 -28.24 -33.68 5.14
CA VAL A 5 -27.50 -32.61 4.45
C VAL A 5 -26.66 -33.34 3.42
N THR A 6 -27.16 -33.45 2.18
CA THR A 6 -26.35 -33.84 1.03
C THR A 6 -25.28 -32.76 0.88
N SER A 7 -24.10 -32.94 1.47
CA SER A 7 -22.99 -32.03 1.26
C SER A 7 -22.54 -32.17 -0.19
N ARG A 8 -23.01 -31.26 -1.07
CA ARG A 8 -22.50 -31.10 -2.43
C ARG A 8 -20.98 -31.05 -2.37
N ASP A 9 -20.29 -31.78 -3.25
CA ASP A 9 -18.84 -31.68 -3.36
C ASP A 9 -18.49 -30.25 -3.81
N ARG A 10 -17.61 -29.59 -3.04
CA ARG A 10 -17.18 -28.21 -3.28
C ARG A 10 -15.74 -28.14 -3.79
N SER A 11 -15.14 -29.27 -4.15
CA SER A 11 -13.75 -29.35 -4.63
C SER A 11 -13.50 -28.52 -5.89
N LEU A 12 -14.52 -28.31 -6.72
CA LEU A 12 -14.45 -27.53 -7.97
C LEU A 12 -15.03 -26.12 -7.86
N ASP A 13 -15.45 -25.70 -6.66
CA ASP A 13 -16.01 -24.37 -6.44
C ASP A 13 -14.90 -23.30 -6.44
N VAL A 14 -15.18 -22.15 -7.05
CA VAL A 14 -14.21 -21.03 -7.14
C VAL A 14 -14.71 -19.83 -6.35
N ALA A 15 -13.94 -19.39 -5.37
CA ALA A 15 -14.24 -18.22 -4.57
C ALA A 15 -13.89 -16.92 -5.31
N VAL A 16 -14.77 -15.92 -5.20
CA VAL A 16 -14.45 -14.53 -5.60
C VAL A 16 -13.91 -13.79 -4.37
N THR A 17 -12.59 -13.65 -4.29
CA THR A 17 -11.90 -13.16 -3.10
C THR A 17 -11.73 -11.65 -3.06
N GLY A 18 -11.64 -10.98 -4.20
CA GLY A 18 -11.54 -9.53 -4.28
C GLY A 18 -12.24 -8.96 -5.50
N MET A 19 -12.65 -7.69 -5.43
CA MET A 19 -13.22 -6.97 -6.56
C MET A 19 -12.95 -5.47 -6.50
N ALA A 20 -12.90 -4.81 -7.66
CA ALA A 20 -12.83 -3.36 -7.77
C ALA A 20 -13.54 -2.90 -9.04
N ALA A 21 -14.10 -1.69 -9.03
CA ALA A 21 -14.74 -1.14 -10.22
C ALA A 21 -14.64 0.39 -10.28
N ARG A 22 -14.70 0.89 -11.52
CA ARG A 22 -14.93 2.29 -11.88
C ARG A 22 -16.13 2.35 -12.79
N LEU A 23 -17.26 2.80 -12.25
CA LEU A 23 -18.56 2.77 -12.93
C LEU A 23 -19.17 4.17 -12.91
N PRO A 24 -20.06 4.51 -13.86
CA PRO A 24 -20.85 5.72 -13.80
C PRO A 24 -21.60 5.84 -12.45
N GLY A 25 -21.58 7.03 -11.85
CA GLY A 25 -22.18 7.30 -10.54
C GLY A 25 -21.13 7.54 -9.44
N PRO A 26 -21.50 7.36 -8.16
CA PRO A 26 -20.59 7.55 -7.03
C PRO A 26 -19.32 6.71 -7.14
N ARG A 27 -18.20 7.26 -6.65
CA ARG A 27 -16.93 6.55 -6.56
C ARG A 27 -16.94 5.62 -5.34
N GLY A 28 -16.36 4.44 -5.47
CA GLY A 28 -16.32 3.44 -4.39
C GLY A 28 -17.52 2.48 -4.45
N ILE A 29 -17.27 1.21 -4.11
CA ILE A 29 -18.27 0.15 -4.26
C ILE A 29 -19.45 0.32 -3.31
N ASP A 30 -19.22 0.81 -2.08
CA ASP A 30 -20.28 0.95 -1.06
C ASP A 30 -21.28 2.05 -1.47
N ASP A 31 -20.80 3.26 -1.76
CA ASP A 31 -21.64 4.36 -2.25
C ASP A 31 -22.33 4.03 -3.58
N TRP A 32 -21.62 3.32 -4.47
CA TRP A 32 -22.20 2.85 -5.72
C TRP A 32 -23.30 1.83 -5.46
N TRP A 33 -23.10 0.86 -4.56
CA TRP A 33 -24.10 -0.13 -4.19
C TRP A 33 -25.35 0.51 -3.59
N ASP A 34 -25.18 1.48 -2.68
CA ASP A 34 -26.27 2.26 -2.13
C ASP A 34 -27.07 2.95 -3.24
N SER A 35 -26.40 3.53 -4.24
CA SER A 35 -27.09 4.12 -5.40
C SER A 35 -27.93 3.11 -6.19
N GLN A 36 -27.49 1.85 -6.27
CA GLN A 36 -28.22 0.77 -6.94
C GLN A 36 -29.46 0.34 -6.16
N LEU A 37 -29.39 0.33 -4.82
CA LEU A 37 -30.57 0.09 -3.96
C LEU A 37 -31.65 1.17 -4.14
N HIS A 38 -31.24 2.41 -4.44
CA HIS A 38 -32.16 3.50 -4.75
C HIS A 38 -32.67 3.50 -6.21
N GLY A 39 -32.24 2.56 -7.05
CA GLY A 39 -32.64 2.51 -8.46
C GLY A 39 -32.15 3.69 -9.31
N SER A 40 -31.00 4.27 -8.95
CA SER A 40 -30.45 5.46 -9.60
C SER A 40 -30.03 5.20 -11.04
N VAL A 41 -30.23 6.19 -11.93
CA VAL A 41 -29.76 6.18 -13.32
C VAL A 41 -28.57 7.12 -13.46
N HIS A 42 -27.42 6.56 -13.82
CA HIS A 42 -26.14 7.26 -13.95
C HIS A 42 -25.76 7.49 -15.41
N SER A 43 -26.67 8.16 -16.13
CA SER A 43 -26.43 8.60 -17.51
C SER A 43 -26.38 10.12 -17.58
N ARG A 44 -25.57 10.64 -18.50
CA ARG A 44 -25.43 12.07 -18.76
C ARG A 44 -25.90 12.38 -20.17
N ARG A 45 -26.67 13.47 -20.29
CA ARG A 45 -26.99 14.09 -21.59
C ARG A 45 -26.01 15.23 -21.87
N TYR A 46 -25.41 15.23 -23.05
CA TYR A 46 -24.45 16.26 -23.47
C TYR A 46 -25.14 17.39 -24.24
N THR A 47 -24.64 18.60 -24.09
CA THR A 47 -25.00 19.72 -24.98
C THR A 47 -24.25 19.62 -26.29
N ARG A 48 -24.70 20.37 -27.30
CA ARG A 48 -24.02 20.41 -28.61
C ARG A 48 -22.63 21.02 -28.48
N GLU A 49 -22.46 22.05 -27.66
CA GLU A 49 -21.18 22.70 -27.40
C GLU A 49 -20.20 21.73 -26.75
N GLU A 50 -20.66 20.92 -25.78
CA GLU A 50 -19.84 19.88 -25.14
C GLU A 50 -19.39 18.82 -26.14
N LEU A 51 -20.30 18.36 -27.03
CA LEU A 51 -19.96 17.37 -28.05
C LEU A 51 -18.92 17.89 -29.05
N VAL A 52 -19.09 19.12 -29.52
CA VAL A 52 -18.14 19.76 -30.44
C VAL A 52 -16.78 19.97 -29.76
N ALA A 53 -16.78 20.45 -28.51
CA ALA A 53 -15.56 20.61 -27.72
C ALA A 53 -14.85 19.26 -27.47
N ALA A 54 -15.60 18.16 -27.36
CA ALA A 54 -15.06 16.81 -27.24
C ALA A 54 -14.57 16.22 -28.57
N GLY A 55 -14.68 16.95 -29.69
CA GLY A 55 -14.22 16.50 -31.01
C GLY A 55 -15.26 15.75 -31.85
N VAL A 56 -16.54 15.75 -31.44
CA VAL A 56 -17.63 15.25 -32.30
C VAL A 56 -17.84 16.27 -33.44
N PRO A 57 -17.89 15.84 -34.71
CA PRO A 57 -18.12 16.75 -35.83
C PRO A 57 -19.41 17.57 -35.65
N ALA A 58 -19.32 18.90 -35.84
CA ALA A 58 -20.44 19.81 -35.59
C ALA A 58 -21.69 19.52 -36.42
N ALA A 59 -21.53 18.89 -37.60
CA ALA A 59 -22.63 18.41 -38.42
C ALA A 59 -23.31 17.16 -37.82
N LEU A 60 -22.53 16.21 -37.30
CA LEU A 60 -23.05 15.03 -36.63
C LEU A 60 -23.76 15.38 -35.32
N ALA A 61 -23.18 16.28 -34.53
CA ALA A 61 -23.81 16.79 -33.30
C ALA A 61 -25.07 17.65 -33.56
N ALA A 62 -25.30 18.07 -34.81
CA ALA A 62 -26.50 18.79 -35.23
C ALA A 62 -27.60 17.87 -35.77
N ASP A 63 -27.27 16.61 -36.03
CA ASP A 63 -28.18 15.67 -36.68
C ASP A 63 -29.39 15.43 -35.77
N PRO A 64 -30.64 15.55 -36.28
CA PRO A 64 -31.84 15.36 -35.48
C PRO A 64 -31.96 13.95 -34.89
N ASP A 65 -31.32 12.94 -35.50
CA ASP A 65 -31.29 11.56 -35.02
C ASP A 65 -30.11 11.30 -34.06
N TYR A 66 -29.30 12.31 -33.76
CA TYR A 66 -28.23 12.19 -32.78
C TYR A 66 -28.79 12.19 -31.35
N VAL A 67 -28.48 11.15 -30.60
CA VAL A 67 -28.90 10.96 -29.21
C VAL A 67 -27.70 11.22 -28.31
N PRO A 68 -27.61 12.39 -27.66
CA PRO A 68 -26.42 12.81 -26.93
C PRO A 68 -26.42 12.27 -25.50
N VAL A 69 -26.58 10.96 -25.29
CA VAL A 69 -26.66 10.34 -23.96
C VAL A 69 -25.68 9.18 -23.82
N ARG A 70 -25.00 9.08 -22.67
CA ARG A 70 -24.10 7.98 -22.32
C ARG A 70 -24.08 7.73 -20.81
N GLY A 71 -23.82 6.49 -20.39
CA GLY A 71 -23.26 6.23 -19.06
C GLY A 71 -21.87 6.86 -18.95
N HIS A 72 -21.79 8.08 -18.43
CA HIS A 72 -20.56 8.86 -18.40
C HIS A 72 -19.68 8.42 -17.24
N LEU A 73 -18.37 8.29 -17.50
CA LEU A 73 -17.38 8.09 -16.45
C LEU A 73 -16.61 9.39 -16.25
N ASP A 74 -16.69 9.95 -15.05
CA ASP A 74 -15.91 11.13 -14.65
C ASP A 74 -14.42 10.80 -14.55
N ASP A 75 -13.56 11.81 -14.74
CA ASP A 75 -12.09 11.72 -14.65
C ASP A 75 -11.47 10.56 -15.47
N TRP A 76 -12.13 10.20 -16.57
CA TRP A 76 -11.70 9.17 -17.51
C TRP A 76 -10.28 9.42 -18.05
N ASP A 77 -9.87 10.69 -18.10
CA ASP A 77 -8.60 11.17 -18.60
C ASP A 77 -7.48 11.17 -17.55
N ARG A 78 -7.75 10.86 -16.28
CA ARG A 78 -6.76 10.90 -15.20
C ARG A 78 -6.12 9.53 -14.94
N PHE A 79 -4.80 9.52 -14.73
CA PHE A 79 -4.06 8.28 -14.45
C PHE A 79 -2.76 8.54 -13.68
N ASP A 80 -2.52 7.75 -12.64
CA ASP A 80 -1.34 7.85 -11.77
C ASP A 80 -0.11 7.17 -12.41
N HIS A 81 0.44 7.78 -13.46
CA HIS A 81 1.46 7.13 -14.28
C HIS A 81 2.78 6.88 -13.52
N ASP A 82 3.18 7.78 -12.62
CA ASP A 82 4.42 7.62 -11.83
C ASP A 82 4.32 6.43 -10.88
N PHE A 83 3.16 6.20 -10.27
CA PHE A 83 2.90 5.03 -9.45
C PHE A 83 3.16 3.71 -10.19
N PHE A 84 2.71 3.63 -11.46
CA PHE A 84 2.91 2.46 -12.32
C PHE A 84 4.24 2.49 -13.09
N GLN A 85 5.12 3.47 -12.81
CA GLN A 85 6.39 3.65 -13.49
C GLN A 85 6.20 3.71 -15.02
N ILE A 86 5.22 4.51 -15.45
CA ILE A 86 4.89 4.80 -16.84
C ILE A 86 5.25 6.26 -17.08
N ARG A 87 5.93 6.54 -18.20
CA ARG A 87 6.34 7.91 -18.53
C ARG A 87 5.10 8.74 -18.87
N GLY A 88 5.11 10.03 -18.56
CA GLY A 88 3.97 10.91 -18.86
C GLY A 88 3.54 10.86 -20.33
N ARG A 89 4.50 10.89 -21.27
CA ARG A 89 4.22 10.76 -22.70
C ARG A 89 3.64 9.41 -23.10
N GLU A 90 4.12 8.32 -22.48
CA GLU A 90 3.55 6.98 -22.73
C GLU A 90 2.10 6.92 -22.23
N ALA A 91 1.83 7.46 -21.03
CA ALA A 91 0.49 7.51 -20.45
C ALA A 91 -0.52 8.30 -21.29
N GLU A 92 -0.09 9.39 -21.93
CA GLU A 92 -0.91 10.14 -22.89
C GLU A 92 -1.32 9.29 -24.09
N LEU A 93 -0.40 8.50 -24.66
CA LEU A 93 -0.63 7.67 -25.83
C LEU A 93 -1.45 6.40 -25.51
N MET A 94 -1.45 5.95 -24.25
CA MET A 94 -2.23 4.80 -23.80
C MET A 94 -3.74 5.06 -23.89
N ASP A 95 -4.50 4.09 -24.37
CA ASP A 95 -5.97 4.12 -24.27
C ASP A 95 -6.37 4.18 -22.77
N PRO A 96 -7.34 5.03 -22.37
CA PRO A 96 -7.84 5.09 -21.00
C PRO A 96 -8.22 3.72 -20.40
N GLN A 97 -8.65 2.77 -21.23
CA GLN A 97 -8.97 1.41 -20.78
C GLN A 97 -7.76 0.70 -20.17
N HIS A 98 -6.58 0.78 -20.79
CA HIS A 98 -5.35 0.18 -20.24
C HIS A 98 -4.99 0.78 -18.88
N ARG A 99 -5.19 2.09 -18.75
CA ARG A 99 -4.92 2.86 -17.53
C ARG A 99 -5.85 2.44 -16.38
N TRP A 100 -7.16 2.39 -16.63
CA TRP A 100 -8.11 1.97 -15.60
C TRP A 100 -7.93 0.51 -15.22
N MET A 101 -7.63 -0.37 -16.18
CA MET A 101 -7.37 -1.78 -15.89
C MET A 101 -6.24 -1.97 -14.88
N LEU A 102 -5.16 -1.17 -14.96
CA LEU A 102 -4.08 -1.20 -13.98
C LEU A 102 -4.58 -0.79 -12.57
N GLU A 103 -5.33 0.30 -12.48
CA GLU A 103 -5.83 0.80 -11.19
C GLU A 103 -6.87 -0.13 -10.56
N VAL A 104 -7.83 -0.68 -11.34
CA VAL A 104 -8.82 -1.62 -10.80
C VAL A 104 -8.21 -2.99 -10.50
N ALA A 105 -7.23 -3.46 -11.28
CA ALA A 105 -6.51 -4.69 -10.99
C ALA A 105 -5.76 -4.59 -9.65
N TRP A 106 -5.03 -3.49 -9.45
CA TRP A 106 -4.35 -3.20 -8.19
C TRP A 106 -5.31 -3.25 -7.00
N ASN A 107 -6.44 -2.54 -7.11
CA ASN A 107 -7.40 -2.47 -6.03
C ASN A 107 -8.15 -3.79 -5.78
N ALA A 108 -8.40 -4.59 -6.82
CA ALA A 108 -9.05 -5.90 -6.66
C ALA A 108 -8.13 -6.90 -5.95
N LEU A 109 -6.82 -6.89 -6.23
CA LEU A 109 -5.83 -7.71 -5.52
C LEU A 109 -5.70 -7.28 -4.05
N ALA A 110 -5.60 -5.97 -3.80
CA ALA A 110 -5.56 -5.45 -2.44
C ALA A 110 -6.85 -5.81 -1.67
N ASP A 111 -8.03 -5.69 -2.28
CA ASP A 111 -9.29 -6.10 -1.66
C ASP A 111 -9.38 -7.61 -1.40
N ALA A 112 -8.68 -8.45 -2.17
CA ALA A 112 -8.51 -9.87 -1.87
C ALA A 112 -7.64 -10.16 -0.63
N GLY A 113 -7.05 -9.12 -0.01
CA GLY A 113 -6.14 -9.25 1.13
C GLY A 113 -4.75 -9.71 0.73
N ILE A 114 -4.38 -9.55 -0.55
CA ILE A 114 -3.11 -9.98 -1.12
C ILE A 114 -2.35 -8.74 -1.59
N PRO A 115 -1.08 -8.56 -1.18
CA PRO A 115 -0.28 -7.44 -1.66
C PRO A 115 -0.19 -7.47 -3.19
N PRO A 116 -0.48 -6.37 -3.89
CA PRO A 116 -0.16 -6.25 -5.31
C PRO A 116 1.36 -6.48 -5.50
N ARG A 117 1.75 -7.27 -6.50
CA ARG A 117 3.12 -7.77 -6.72
C ARG A 117 3.60 -8.85 -5.73
N ASP A 118 2.68 -9.59 -5.15
CA ASP A 118 2.98 -10.84 -4.45
C ASP A 118 3.63 -11.85 -5.41
N ASP A 119 4.84 -12.30 -5.08
CA ASP A 119 5.62 -13.28 -5.84
C ASP A 119 5.41 -14.72 -5.35
N THR A 120 4.61 -14.92 -4.30
CA THR A 120 4.35 -16.23 -3.71
C THR A 120 3.25 -17.02 -4.44
N LEU A 121 2.36 -16.34 -5.16
CA LEU A 121 1.25 -16.95 -5.90
C LEU A 121 1.42 -16.82 -7.41
N VAL A 122 1.19 -17.90 -8.15
CA VAL A 122 1.10 -17.84 -9.62
C VAL A 122 -0.24 -17.24 -10.00
N THR A 123 -0.24 -15.95 -10.36
CA THR A 123 -1.46 -15.21 -10.73
C THR A 123 -1.59 -15.08 -12.25
N SER A 124 -2.68 -15.61 -12.82
CA SER A 124 -3.05 -15.44 -14.23
C SER A 124 -3.89 -14.17 -14.44
N VAL A 125 -3.91 -13.65 -15.68
CA VAL A 125 -4.63 -12.43 -16.07
C VAL A 125 -5.50 -12.69 -17.30
N TYR A 126 -6.79 -12.38 -17.20
CA TYR A 126 -7.73 -12.43 -18.31
C TYR A 126 -8.33 -11.05 -18.50
N ALA A 127 -7.98 -10.40 -19.60
CA ALA A 127 -8.36 -9.03 -19.84
C ALA A 127 -9.26 -8.90 -21.08
N SER A 128 -10.18 -7.93 -21.04
CA SER A 128 -11.08 -7.61 -22.15
C SER A 128 -11.27 -6.11 -22.27
N MET A 129 -11.32 -5.60 -23.50
CA MET A 129 -11.55 -4.16 -23.74
C MET A 129 -12.28 -3.87 -25.04
N THR A 130 -12.86 -2.68 -25.15
CA THR A 130 -13.59 -2.22 -26.33
C THR A 130 -12.66 -1.49 -27.30
N GLY A 131 -12.91 -1.55 -28.61
CA GLY A 131 -12.23 -0.67 -29.57
C GLY A 131 -12.68 0.79 -29.39
N SER A 132 -11.91 1.61 -28.69
CA SER A 132 -12.37 2.95 -28.27
C SER A 132 -12.40 4.00 -29.37
N GLY A 133 -11.56 3.88 -30.39
CA GLY A 133 -11.32 4.94 -31.38
C GLY A 133 -10.23 5.94 -30.99
N TYR A 134 -9.57 5.79 -29.83
CA TYR A 134 -8.50 6.70 -29.37
C TYR A 134 -7.31 6.74 -30.33
N MET A 135 -6.80 5.57 -30.75
CA MET A 135 -5.78 5.47 -31.80
C MET A 135 -6.21 6.19 -33.09
N ARG A 136 -7.46 5.96 -33.52
CA ARG A 136 -7.99 6.57 -34.74
C ARG A 136 -8.06 8.09 -34.64
N ALA A 137 -8.34 8.63 -33.46
CA ALA A 137 -8.31 10.08 -33.22
C ALA A 137 -6.88 10.62 -33.40
N MET A 138 -5.88 9.98 -32.78
CA MET A 138 -4.47 10.37 -32.90
C MET A 138 -3.97 10.33 -34.35
N VAL A 139 -4.29 9.25 -35.09
CA VAL A 139 -3.86 9.08 -36.48
C VAL A 139 -4.54 10.11 -37.40
N ARG A 140 -5.82 10.40 -37.18
CA ARG A 140 -6.55 11.40 -37.99
C ARG A 140 -6.12 12.83 -37.72
N GLY A 141 -5.57 13.12 -36.55
CA GLY A 141 -5.07 14.44 -36.17
C GLY A 141 -3.90 14.95 -37.02
N GLY A 142 -3.22 14.08 -37.78
CA GLY A 142 -2.18 14.47 -38.74
C GLY A 142 -0.85 14.94 -38.14
N HIS A 143 -0.71 14.87 -36.81
CA HIS A 143 0.46 15.35 -36.06
C HIS A 143 1.23 14.22 -35.35
N LEU A 144 0.86 12.96 -35.54
CA LEU A 144 1.54 11.83 -34.89
C LEU A 144 2.92 11.59 -35.52
N ASP A 145 3.97 11.70 -34.71
CA ASP A 145 5.33 11.29 -35.09
C ASP A 145 5.35 9.79 -35.44
N PRO A 146 5.80 9.40 -36.65
CA PRO A 146 5.96 7.99 -37.03
C PRO A 146 6.82 7.19 -36.05
N GLY A 147 7.76 7.82 -35.34
CA GLY A 147 8.59 7.18 -34.30
C GLY A 147 7.81 6.71 -33.07
N LEU A 148 6.60 7.22 -32.85
CA LEU A 148 5.70 6.87 -31.74
C LEU A 148 4.65 5.84 -32.12
N LEU A 149 4.59 5.40 -33.38
CA LEU A 149 3.52 4.52 -33.86
C LEU A 149 3.46 3.20 -33.09
N ASP A 150 4.61 2.58 -32.79
CA ASP A 150 4.67 1.35 -31.99
C ASP A 150 4.14 1.58 -30.57
N ASP A 151 4.48 2.71 -29.95
CA ASP A 151 4.05 3.05 -28.59
C ASP A 151 2.52 3.28 -28.55
N VAL A 152 1.96 3.87 -29.61
CA VAL A 152 0.51 4.01 -29.81
C VAL A 152 -0.16 2.64 -30.02
N ILE A 153 0.39 1.79 -30.88
CA ILE A 153 -0.15 0.44 -31.14
C ILE A 153 -0.17 -0.36 -29.84
N HIS A 154 0.96 -0.45 -29.15
CA HIS A 154 1.05 -1.14 -27.86
C HIS A 154 0.17 -0.47 -26.80
N GLY A 155 0.03 0.86 -26.86
CA GLY A 155 -0.77 1.69 -25.97
C GLY A 155 -2.28 1.48 -26.07
N THR A 156 -2.77 1.04 -27.23
CA THR A 156 -4.20 1.13 -27.57
C THR A 156 -4.82 -0.14 -28.15
N GLU A 157 -4.03 -1.11 -28.60
CA GLU A 157 -4.56 -2.37 -29.13
C GLU A 157 -4.94 -3.36 -28.01
N PRO A 158 -5.97 -4.22 -28.22
CA PRO A 158 -6.39 -5.22 -27.24
C PRO A 158 -5.33 -6.27 -26.94
N ASP A 159 -4.42 -6.56 -27.88
CA ASP A 159 -3.44 -7.66 -27.74
C ASP A 159 -2.52 -7.50 -26.51
N PHE A 160 -2.27 -6.25 -26.10
CA PHE A 160 -1.28 -5.96 -25.05
C PHE A 160 -1.89 -5.80 -23.66
N MET A 161 -3.22 -5.69 -23.53
CA MET A 161 -3.86 -5.30 -22.25
C MET A 161 -3.60 -6.28 -21.10
N ALA A 162 -3.67 -7.59 -21.35
CA ALA A 162 -3.44 -8.61 -20.32
C ALA A 162 -1.96 -8.64 -19.90
N SER A 163 -1.07 -8.66 -20.90
CA SER A 163 0.38 -8.70 -20.68
C SER A 163 0.90 -7.46 -19.96
N ARG A 164 0.32 -6.28 -20.22
CA ARG A 164 0.66 -5.03 -19.53
C ARG A 164 0.28 -5.07 -18.06
N VAL A 165 -0.92 -5.56 -17.74
CA VAL A 165 -1.35 -5.74 -16.34
C VAL A 165 -0.42 -6.74 -15.64
N ALA A 166 -0.13 -7.88 -16.26
CA ALA A 166 0.80 -8.86 -15.71
C ALA A 166 2.20 -8.26 -15.47
N TYR A 167 2.75 -7.56 -16.46
CA TYR A 167 4.08 -6.93 -16.37
C TYR A 167 4.16 -5.88 -15.26
N LYS A 168 3.22 -4.93 -15.20
CA LYS A 168 3.25 -3.83 -14.23
C LYS A 168 2.96 -4.26 -12.79
N LEU A 169 2.27 -5.40 -12.62
CA LEU A 169 1.93 -5.97 -11.32
C LEU A 169 2.78 -7.21 -10.96
N GLY A 170 3.79 -7.57 -11.75
CA GLY A 170 4.68 -8.68 -11.45
C GLY A 170 4.01 -10.07 -11.45
N LEU A 171 2.91 -10.25 -12.18
CA LEU A 171 2.13 -11.48 -12.19
C LEU A 171 2.69 -12.48 -13.20
N THR A 172 2.89 -13.73 -12.79
CA THR A 172 3.69 -14.73 -13.52
C THR A 172 2.88 -15.86 -14.16
N GLY A 173 1.55 -15.88 -14.00
CA GLY A 173 0.67 -16.84 -14.65
C GLY A 173 0.31 -16.48 -16.09
N PRO A 174 -0.51 -17.31 -16.78
CA PRO A 174 -1.00 -17.03 -18.13
C PRO A 174 -1.69 -15.66 -18.24
N ALA A 175 -1.44 -14.93 -19.33
CA ALA A 175 -2.05 -13.62 -19.59
C ALA A 175 -2.76 -13.62 -20.96
N PHE A 176 -4.09 -13.55 -20.96
CA PHE A 176 -4.91 -13.66 -22.17
C PHE A 176 -5.77 -12.42 -22.43
N ALA A 177 -5.72 -11.96 -23.67
CA ALA A 177 -6.71 -11.04 -24.22
C ALA A 177 -7.95 -11.83 -24.68
N VAL A 178 -9.14 -11.49 -24.19
CA VAL A 178 -10.40 -12.18 -24.47
C VAL A 178 -11.38 -11.23 -25.16
N GLN A 179 -11.82 -11.58 -26.37
CA GLN A 179 -12.66 -10.74 -27.22
C GLN A 179 -13.83 -11.54 -27.82
N THR A 180 -15.02 -11.35 -27.26
CA THR A 180 -16.28 -11.95 -27.72
C THR A 180 -17.43 -10.93 -27.70
N ALA A 181 -17.11 -9.66 -28.01
CA ALA A 181 -18.03 -8.52 -27.91
C ALA A 181 -18.61 -8.37 -26.49
N CYS A 182 -19.92 -8.19 -26.36
CA CYS A 182 -20.59 -7.90 -25.09
C CYS A 182 -20.47 -9.02 -24.01
N SER A 183 -20.03 -10.23 -24.38
CA SER A 183 -19.79 -11.34 -23.46
C SER A 183 -18.33 -11.48 -23.00
N SER A 184 -17.41 -10.65 -23.52
CA SER A 184 -15.95 -10.81 -23.35
C SER A 184 -15.52 -11.05 -21.91
N SER A 185 -15.89 -10.17 -20.98
CA SER A 185 -15.47 -10.31 -19.59
C SER A 185 -16.08 -11.53 -18.88
N LEU A 186 -17.26 -12.00 -19.27
CA LEU A 186 -17.87 -13.20 -18.65
C LEU A 186 -17.30 -14.50 -19.23
N VAL A 187 -16.92 -14.49 -20.51
CA VAL A 187 -16.08 -15.55 -21.09
C VAL A 187 -14.70 -15.57 -20.41
N ALA A 188 -14.12 -14.40 -20.11
CA ALA A 188 -12.87 -14.30 -19.35
C ALA A 188 -12.99 -14.94 -17.95
N VAL A 189 -14.13 -14.73 -17.24
CA VAL A 189 -14.42 -15.44 -15.98
C VAL A 189 -14.47 -16.95 -16.18
N HIS A 190 -15.13 -17.44 -17.22
CA HIS A 190 -15.17 -18.87 -17.51
C HIS A 190 -13.76 -19.45 -17.73
N LEU A 191 -12.92 -18.80 -18.55
CA LEU A 191 -11.55 -19.24 -18.81
C LEU A 191 -10.69 -19.21 -17.54
N ALA A 192 -10.84 -18.18 -16.72
CA ALA A 192 -10.15 -18.08 -15.42
C ALA A 192 -10.54 -19.21 -14.46
N VAL A 193 -11.84 -19.56 -14.41
CA VAL A 193 -12.32 -20.74 -13.65
C VAL A 193 -11.66 -22.00 -14.20
N GLN A 194 -11.62 -22.20 -15.52
CA GLN A 194 -10.99 -23.40 -16.10
C GLN A 194 -9.49 -23.49 -15.74
N ALA A 195 -8.75 -22.37 -15.79
CA ALA A 195 -7.33 -22.35 -15.46
C ALA A 195 -7.03 -22.65 -13.98
N LEU A 196 -7.90 -22.21 -13.07
CA LEU A 196 -7.80 -22.57 -11.65
C LEU A 196 -8.04 -24.07 -11.43
N LEU A 197 -9.00 -24.65 -12.15
CA LEU A 197 -9.36 -26.06 -12.05
C LEU A 197 -8.35 -26.98 -12.74
N SER A 198 -7.70 -26.52 -13.82
CA SER A 198 -6.61 -27.24 -14.49
C SER A 198 -5.27 -27.15 -13.74
N GLY A 199 -5.14 -26.20 -12.81
CA GLY A 199 -3.90 -25.95 -12.06
C GLY A 199 -2.88 -25.10 -12.81
N ASP A 200 -3.30 -24.34 -13.84
CA ASP A 200 -2.42 -23.41 -14.56
C ASP A 200 -2.04 -22.18 -13.72
N CYS A 201 -2.78 -21.91 -12.63
CA CYS A 201 -2.52 -20.83 -11.69
C CYS A 201 -3.12 -21.13 -10.31
N ASP A 202 -2.65 -20.40 -9.30
CA ASP A 202 -3.21 -20.41 -7.93
C ASP A 202 -4.30 -19.36 -7.75
N GLN A 203 -4.19 -18.30 -8.53
CA GLN A 203 -5.07 -17.16 -8.53
C GLN A 203 -5.31 -16.67 -9.95
N ALA A 204 -6.51 -16.17 -10.24
CA ALA A 204 -6.82 -15.56 -11.53
C ALA A 204 -7.42 -14.17 -11.34
N LEU A 205 -6.85 -13.19 -12.02
CA LEU A 205 -7.37 -11.83 -12.14
C LEU A 205 -8.16 -11.72 -13.45
N VAL A 206 -9.45 -11.41 -13.35
CA VAL A 206 -10.27 -11.06 -14.52
C VAL A 206 -10.52 -9.57 -14.49
N VAL A 207 -10.18 -8.87 -15.57
CA VAL A 207 -10.32 -7.42 -15.67
C VAL A 207 -10.93 -7.03 -17.01
N GLY A 208 -11.87 -6.09 -17.00
CA GLY A 208 -12.54 -5.64 -18.22
C GLY A 208 -12.74 -4.13 -18.20
N ALA A 209 -12.55 -3.48 -19.36
CA ALA A 209 -12.88 -2.07 -19.54
C ALA A 209 -13.74 -1.85 -20.79
N GLY A 210 -14.61 -0.85 -20.73
CA GLY A 210 -15.46 -0.42 -21.83
C GLY A 210 -15.38 1.09 -21.95
N PHE A 211 -14.98 1.58 -23.12
CA PHE A 211 -14.84 3.01 -23.39
C PHE A 211 -14.97 3.31 -24.87
N GLY A 212 -15.55 4.47 -25.20
CA GLY A 212 -15.54 5.04 -26.54
C GLY A 212 -14.99 6.46 -26.49
N TYR A 213 -14.11 6.79 -27.43
CA TYR A 213 -13.46 8.08 -27.56
C TYR A 213 -13.98 8.87 -28.78
N PRO A 214 -14.38 10.14 -28.61
CA PRO A 214 -14.60 10.81 -27.32
C PRO A 214 -15.80 10.21 -26.56
N GLN A 215 -15.93 10.52 -25.26
CA GLN A 215 -17.15 10.18 -24.53
C GLN A 215 -18.32 11.01 -25.04
N ALA A 216 -19.10 10.40 -25.93
CA ALA A 216 -20.24 11.02 -26.58
C ALA A 216 -21.43 10.07 -26.64
N GLY A 217 -22.55 10.60 -27.14
CA GLY A 217 -23.74 9.82 -27.50
C GLY A 217 -23.57 9.05 -28.81
N HIS A 218 -24.68 8.76 -29.47
CA HIS A 218 -24.70 7.97 -30.69
C HIS A 218 -25.70 8.52 -31.71
N LEU A 219 -25.47 8.20 -32.99
CA LEU A 219 -26.46 8.42 -34.02
C LEU A 219 -27.47 7.26 -34.01
N HIS A 220 -28.75 7.55 -33.82
CA HIS A 220 -29.79 6.54 -33.88
C HIS A 220 -29.98 6.07 -35.33
N GLN A 221 -30.10 4.76 -35.51
CA GLN A 221 -30.41 4.14 -36.80
C GLN A 221 -31.65 3.28 -36.65
N PRO A 222 -32.71 3.50 -37.46
CA PRO A 222 -33.91 2.66 -37.42
C PRO A 222 -33.57 1.17 -37.56
N GLY A 223 -34.03 0.35 -36.61
CA GLY A 223 -33.74 -1.09 -36.57
C GLY A 223 -32.39 -1.46 -35.93
N GLY A 224 -31.59 -0.48 -35.52
CA GLY A 224 -30.37 -0.69 -34.72
C GLY A 224 -30.66 -1.04 -33.26
N VAL A 225 -29.59 -1.32 -32.51
CA VAL A 225 -29.66 -1.70 -31.08
C VAL A 225 -29.64 -0.50 -30.13
N LEU A 226 -29.25 0.68 -30.61
CA LEU A 226 -29.08 1.87 -29.78
C LEU A 226 -30.41 2.62 -29.63
N SER A 227 -30.69 3.08 -28.41
CA SER A 227 -31.96 3.74 -28.04
C SER A 227 -32.15 5.07 -28.78
N ALA A 228 -33.36 5.32 -29.29
CA ALA A 228 -33.74 6.61 -29.87
C ALA A 228 -34.03 7.66 -28.79
N THR A 229 -34.57 7.22 -27.65
CA THR A 229 -34.92 8.11 -26.53
C THR A 229 -33.75 8.45 -25.63
N GLY A 230 -32.65 7.68 -25.72
CA GLY A 230 -31.48 7.84 -24.87
C GLY A 230 -31.66 7.22 -23.49
N ALA A 231 -32.54 6.24 -23.33
CA ALA A 231 -32.73 5.49 -22.09
C ALA A 231 -32.61 3.99 -22.35
N CYS A 232 -31.87 3.28 -21.49
CA CYS A 232 -31.88 1.81 -21.49
C CYS A 232 -32.99 1.34 -20.54
N ARG A 233 -34.04 0.71 -21.08
CA ARG A 233 -35.20 0.25 -20.28
C ARG A 233 -35.47 -1.25 -20.45
N PRO A 234 -34.61 -2.12 -19.90
CA PRO A 234 -34.75 -3.57 -20.02
C PRO A 234 -36.11 -4.05 -19.53
N PHE A 235 -36.78 -4.86 -20.35
CA PHE A 235 -38.05 -5.53 -20.07
C PHE A 235 -39.26 -4.60 -19.89
N ASP A 236 -39.10 -3.28 -20.07
CA ASP A 236 -40.16 -2.28 -19.97
C ASP A 236 -40.94 -2.18 -21.28
N ARG A 237 -42.23 -1.80 -21.21
CA ARG A 237 -43.08 -1.57 -22.39
C ARG A 237 -42.57 -0.48 -23.33
N HIS A 238 -41.67 0.40 -22.86
CA HIS A 238 -41.03 1.47 -23.61
C HIS A 238 -39.58 1.14 -23.98
N ALA A 239 -39.15 -0.12 -23.88
CA ALA A 239 -37.87 -0.60 -24.37
C ALA A 239 -37.69 -0.26 -25.86
N ASP A 240 -36.70 0.57 -26.19
CA ASP A 240 -36.41 1.01 -27.56
C ASP A 240 -34.96 0.80 -28.00
N GLY A 241 -34.08 0.35 -27.09
CA GLY A 241 -32.67 0.08 -27.32
C GLY A 241 -31.82 0.32 -26.07
N VAL A 242 -30.51 0.23 -26.27
CA VAL A 242 -29.49 0.43 -25.24
C VAL A 242 -28.77 1.77 -25.42
N ILE A 243 -28.18 2.32 -24.36
CA ILE A 243 -27.21 3.42 -24.45
C ILE A 243 -25.81 2.89 -24.16
N ALA A 244 -24.78 3.46 -24.79
CA ALA A 244 -23.39 3.14 -24.44
C ALA A 244 -23.05 3.63 -23.03
N GLY A 245 -22.12 2.95 -22.36
CA GLY A 245 -21.53 3.37 -21.09
C GLY A 245 -20.00 3.33 -21.13
N SER A 246 -19.38 3.87 -20.09
CA SER A 246 -17.93 3.87 -19.88
C SER A 246 -17.63 3.34 -18.48
N GLY A 247 -16.67 2.42 -18.34
CA GLY A 247 -16.32 1.88 -17.03
C GLY A 247 -15.33 0.72 -17.09
N ALA A 248 -14.83 0.31 -15.93
CA ALA A 248 -13.97 -0.84 -15.77
C ALA A 248 -14.35 -1.64 -14.51
N GLY A 249 -14.10 -2.94 -14.52
CA GLY A 249 -14.32 -3.83 -13.39
C GLY A 249 -13.28 -4.94 -13.35
N ALA A 250 -12.94 -5.38 -12.15
CA ALA A 250 -12.04 -6.49 -11.90
C ALA A 250 -12.55 -7.39 -10.78
N VAL A 251 -12.29 -8.69 -10.91
CA VAL A 251 -12.51 -9.69 -9.86
C VAL A 251 -11.29 -10.61 -9.73
N VAL A 252 -11.01 -11.05 -8.51
CA VAL A 252 -9.95 -12.01 -8.19
C VAL A 252 -10.59 -13.33 -7.79
N LEU A 253 -10.14 -14.41 -8.43
CA LEU A 253 -10.67 -15.75 -8.29
C LEU A 253 -9.60 -16.67 -7.70
N ARG A 254 -9.99 -17.51 -6.74
CA ARG A 254 -9.16 -18.58 -6.15
C ARG A 254 -10.03 -19.82 -5.96
N ARG A 255 -9.44 -21.01 -5.98
CA ARG A 255 -10.17 -22.24 -5.61
C ARG A 255 -10.71 -22.09 -4.19
N LEU A 256 -11.96 -22.51 -3.94
CA LEU A 256 -12.56 -22.41 -2.62
C LEU A 256 -11.77 -23.21 -1.57
N SER A 257 -11.17 -24.33 -1.98
CA SER A 257 -10.29 -25.17 -1.16
C SER A 257 -9.05 -24.44 -0.63
N ASP A 258 -8.62 -23.38 -1.31
CA ASP A 258 -7.37 -22.68 -0.99
C ASP A 258 -7.62 -21.50 -0.05
N ILE A 259 -8.89 -21.23 0.29
CA ILE A 259 -9.29 -20.14 1.18
C ILE A 259 -9.12 -20.59 2.63
N THR A 260 -8.29 -19.88 3.38
CA THR A 260 -8.02 -20.17 4.80
C THR A 260 -8.89 -19.30 5.72
N GLU A 261 -8.77 -19.49 7.04
CA GLU A 261 -9.40 -18.60 8.02
C GLU A 261 -8.83 -17.19 7.96
N ASP A 262 -7.56 -17.03 7.59
CA ASP A 262 -6.84 -15.76 7.54
C ASP A 262 -7.22 -14.90 6.32
N ASP A 263 -7.77 -15.51 5.27
CA ASP A 263 -8.27 -14.79 4.10
C ASP A 263 -9.54 -13.98 4.42
N PRO A 264 -9.82 -12.85 3.75
CA PRO A 264 -11.13 -12.20 3.85
C PRO A 264 -12.26 -13.16 3.43
N VAL A 265 -13.44 -13.00 4.01
CA VAL A 265 -14.62 -13.78 3.59
C VAL A 265 -14.90 -13.48 2.11
N PRO A 266 -14.94 -14.49 1.21
CA PRO A 266 -15.23 -14.27 -0.21
C PRO A 266 -16.56 -13.52 -0.44
N TYR A 267 -16.67 -12.75 -1.52
CA TYR A 267 -17.96 -12.11 -1.88
C TYR A 267 -19.04 -13.13 -2.21
N GLY A 268 -18.63 -14.25 -2.79
CA GLY A 268 -19.46 -15.36 -3.21
C GLY A 268 -18.59 -16.45 -3.83
N VAL A 269 -19.26 -17.50 -4.28
CA VAL A 269 -18.63 -18.67 -4.89
C VAL A 269 -19.26 -18.90 -6.27
N ILE A 270 -18.43 -19.05 -7.29
CA ILE A 270 -18.85 -19.52 -8.61
C ILE A 270 -18.99 -21.04 -8.52
N LEU A 271 -20.22 -21.52 -8.70
CA LEU A 271 -20.53 -22.94 -8.66
C LEU A 271 -20.34 -23.61 -10.02
N GLY A 272 -20.60 -22.87 -11.09
CA GLY A 272 -20.54 -23.37 -12.46
C GLY A 272 -20.64 -22.24 -13.47
N SER A 273 -20.06 -22.46 -14.65
CA SER A 273 -20.13 -21.52 -15.78
C SER A 273 -20.18 -22.28 -17.09
N ALA A 274 -20.80 -21.69 -18.10
CA ALA A 274 -20.84 -22.24 -19.44
C ALA A 274 -20.76 -21.15 -20.51
N ILE A 275 -20.19 -21.52 -21.66
CA ILE A 275 -20.16 -20.70 -22.86
C ILE A 275 -20.65 -21.52 -24.07
N ASN A 276 -21.28 -20.87 -25.05
CA ASN A 276 -21.63 -21.51 -26.32
C ASN A 276 -21.66 -20.49 -27.49
N ASN A 277 -22.07 -20.94 -28.68
CA ASN A 277 -22.39 -20.06 -29.80
C ASN A 277 -23.75 -20.40 -30.43
N ASP A 278 -24.46 -19.37 -30.88
CA ASP A 278 -25.76 -19.47 -31.55
C ASP A 278 -25.69 -20.15 -32.93
N GLY A 279 -24.54 -20.10 -33.58
CA GLY A 279 -24.36 -20.58 -34.96
C GLY A 279 -25.27 -19.84 -35.94
N ASN A 280 -25.81 -20.57 -36.91
CA ASN A 280 -26.72 -20.05 -37.93
C ASN A 280 -28.21 -20.24 -37.60
N THR A 281 -28.54 -20.65 -36.37
CA THR A 281 -29.93 -20.92 -35.95
C THR A 281 -30.74 -19.64 -35.66
N LYS A 282 -30.05 -18.49 -35.64
CA LYS A 282 -30.60 -17.14 -35.48
C LYS A 282 -30.97 -16.50 -36.81
N ALA A 283 -31.89 -15.55 -36.79
CA ALA A 283 -32.42 -14.88 -37.98
C ALA A 283 -31.39 -14.05 -38.79
N GLY A 284 -30.24 -13.74 -38.20
CA GLY A 284 -29.15 -13.02 -38.84
C GLY A 284 -27.95 -12.86 -37.91
N TYR A 285 -26.83 -12.38 -38.42
CA TYR A 285 -25.58 -12.26 -37.65
C TYR A 285 -25.73 -11.50 -36.32
N TYR A 286 -26.50 -10.42 -36.32
CA TYR A 286 -26.76 -9.55 -35.16
C TYR A 286 -27.93 -9.99 -34.29
N ALA A 287 -28.72 -10.99 -34.71
CA ALA A 287 -29.88 -11.43 -33.94
C ALA A 287 -29.45 -12.37 -32.78
N PRO A 288 -30.11 -12.32 -31.62
CA PRO A 288 -29.90 -13.34 -30.57
C PRO A 288 -30.65 -14.64 -30.91
N SER A 289 -30.31 -15.74 -30.21
CA SER A 289 -31.02 -17.02 -30.29
C SER A 289 -31.57 -17.47 -28.94
N ALA A 290 -32.89 -17.62 -28.84
CA ALA A 290 -33.53 -18.14 -27.62
C ALA A 290 -33.01 -19.53 -27.24
N ALA A 291 -32.85 -20.42 -28.24
CA ALA A 291 -32.34 -21.77 -28.02
C ALA A 291 -30.85 -21.79 -27.64
N GLY A 292 -30.06 -20.81 -28.11
CA GLY A 292 -28.66 -20.65 -27.69
C GLY A 292 -28.55 -20.24 -26.24
N GLN A 293 -29.33 -19.23 -25.84
CA GLN A 293 -29.38 -18.71 -24.48
C GLN A 293 -29.94 -19.75 -23.50
N GLU A 294 -31.02 -20.45 -23.86
CA GLU A 294 -31.58 -21.52 -23.03
C GLU A 294 -30.57 -22.65 -22.79
N ARG A 295 -29.81 -23.05 -23.82
CA ARG A 295 -28.77 -24.09 -23.69
C ARG A 295 -27.62 -23.66 -22.79
N VAL A 296 -27.13 -22.42 -22.90
CA VAL A 296 -25.99 -21.98 -22.06
C VAL A 296 -26.41 -21.86 -20.60
N ILE A 297 -27.62 -21.39 -20.31
CA ILE A 297 -28.15 -21.29 -18.94
C ILE A 297 -28.31 -22.69 -18.35
N GLY A 298 -28.94 -23.62 -19.11
CA GLY A 298 -29.07 -25.01 -18.67
C GLY A 298 -27.72 -25.71 -18.46
N ALA A 299 -26.73 -25.45 -19.31
CA ALA A 299 -25.39 -26.01 -19.17
C ALA A 299 -24.66 -25.49 -17.93
N ALA A 300 -24.78 -24.21 -17.62
CA ALA A 300 -24.18 -23.62 -16.41
C ALA A 300 -24.86 -24.12 -15.12
N LEU A 301 -26.18 -24.29 -15.10
CA LEU A 301 -26.91 -24.92 -14.00
C LEU A 301 -26.47 -26.38 -13.81
N SER A 302 -26.30 -27.11 -14.91
CA SER A 302 -25.81 -28.50 -14.89
C SER A 302 -24.39 -28.58 -14.35
N ALA A 303 -23.49 -27.68 -14.79
CA ALA A 303 -22.11 -27.59 -14.31
C ALA A 303 -22.04 -27.20 -12.82
N ALA A 304 -22.99 -26.41 -12.34
CA ALA A 304 -23.11 -26.04 -10.94
C ALA A 304 -23.71 -27.16 -10.06
N GLU A 305 -24.33 -28.18 -10.67
CA GLU A 305 -25.06 -29.24 -9.97
C GLU A 305 -26.15 -28.69 -9.03
N VAL A 306 -26.88 -27.67 -9.48
CA VAL A 306 -27.98 -27.05 -8.70
C VAL A 306 -29.30 -27.04 -9.46
N ASP A 307 -30.39 -27.20 -8.71
CA ASP A 307 -31.75 -27.06 -9.21
C ASP A 307 -32.10 -25.57 -9.44
N GLY A 308 -32.84 -25.28 -10.49
CA GLY A 308 -33.33 -23.96 -10.85
C GLY A 308 -34.23 -23.34 -9.78
N GLY A 309 -34.95 -24.15 -8.99
CA GLY A 309 -35.72 -23.71 -7.83
C GLY A 309 -34.87 -23.12 -6.70
N SER A 310 -33.55 -23.36 -6.71
CA SER A 310 -32.63 -22.72 -5.76
C SER A 310 -32.08 -21.37 -6.24
N ILE A 311 -32.31 -21.00 -7.51
CA ILE A 311 -31.94 -19.69 -8.04
C ILE A 311 -33.03 -18.69 -7.66
N GLY A 312 -32.67 -17.59 -7.01
CA GLY A 312 -33.63 -16.52 -6.66
C GLY A 312 -33.37 -15.18 -7.34
N TYR A 313 -32.24 -15.04 -8.03
CA TYR A 313 -31.89 -13.83 -8.77
C TYR A 313 -31.21 -14.16 -10.10
N LEU A 314 -31.53 -13.39 -11.13
CA LEU A 314 -30.89 -13.44 -12.43
C LEU A 314 -30.47 -12.03 -12.83
N GLU A 315 -29.17 -11.76 -12.84
CA GLU A 315 -28.64 -10.56 -13.49
C GLU A 315 -28.57 -10.83 -14.99
N ALA A 316 -29.54 -10.27 -15.72
CA ALA A 316 -29.70 -10.48 -17.15
C ALA A 316 -28.67 -9.72 -17.99
N HIS A 317 -28.54 -10.12 -19.25
CA HIS A 317 -27.89 -9.30 -20.26
C HIS A 317 -28.68 -8.00 -20.49
N GLY A 318 -30.01 -8.05 -20.58
CA GLY A 318 -30.95 -6.94 -20.39
C GLY A 318 -30.57 -5.65 -21.14
N THR A 319 -30.72 -5.64 -22.46
CA THR A 319 -30.29 -4.50 -23.29
C THR A 319 -31.38 -3.46 -23.53
N GLY A 320 -32.63 -3.70 -23.12
CA GLY A 320 -33.71 -2.76 -23.44
C GLY A 320 -34.12 -2.81 -24.91
N THR A 321 -33.76 -3.87 -25.63
CA THR A 321 -34.06 -3.98 -27.07
C THR A 321 -35.41 -4.67 -27.29
N ARG A 322 -36.17 -4.16 -28.26
CA ARG A 322 -37.52 -4.68 -28.58
C ARG A 322 -37.57 -6.17 -28.90
N ILE A 323 -36.49 -6.70 -29.47
CA ILE A 323 -36.36 -8.11 -29.88
C ILE A 323 -35.57 -8.92 -28.84
N GLY A 324 -34.49 -8.36 -28.31
CA GLY A 324 -33.60 -9.10 -27.41
C GLY A 324 -34.23 -9.40 -26.05
N ASP A 325 -34.96 -8.44 -25.47
CA ASP A 325 -35.54 -8.62 -24.14
C ASP A 325 -36.59 -9.75 -24.08
N PRO A 326 -37.54 -9.88 -25.03
CA PRO A 326 -38.43 -11.05 -25.07
C PRO A 326 -37.70 -12.37 -25.29
N ILE A 327 -36.67 -12.40 -26.15
CA ILE A 327 -35.88 -13.61 -26.40
C ILE A 327 -35.17 -14.08 -25.13
N GLU A 328 -34.52 -13.15 -24.43
CA GLU A 328 -33.84 -13.45 -23.16
C GLU A 328 -34.81 -13.91 -22.08
N TRP A 329 -35.95 -13.23 -21.94
CA TRP A 329 -36.98 -13.59 -20.97
C TRP A 329 -37.51 -15.01 -21.19
N THR A 330 -37.88 -15.34 -22.43
CA THR A 330 -38.37 -16.69 -22.77
C THR A 330 -37.27 -17.74 -22.58
N ALA A 331 -36.04 -17.47 -23.01
CA ALA A 331 -34.92 -18.42 -22.88
C ALA A 331 -34.57 -18.72 -21.42
N ALA A 332 -34.43 -17.68 -20.59
CA ALA A 332 -34.13 -17.82 -19.17
C ALA A 332 -35.30 -18.47 -18.41
N GLY A 333 -36.53 -18.04 -18.68
CA GLY A 333 -37.72 -18.63 -18.08
C GLY A 333 -37.87 -20.12 -18.41
N SER A 334 -37.59 -20.52 -19.65
CA SER A 334 -37.62 -21.93 -20.06
C SER A 334 -36.52 -22.75 -19.40
N ALA A 335 -35.27 -22.26 -19.40
CA ALA A 335 -34.15 -22.96 -18.77
C ALA A 335 -34.39 -23.19 -17.27
N LEU A 336 -34.80 -22.14 -16.55
CA LEU A 336 -35.03 -22.19 -15.10
C LEU A 336 -36.23 -23.07 -14.74
N ARG A 337 -37.34 -22.97 -15.49
CA ARG A 337 -38.52 -23.81 -15.27
C ARG A 337 -38.23 -25.29 -15.50
N ARG A 338 -37.51 -25.64 -16.57
CA ARG A 338 -37.10 -27.03 -16.83
C ARG A 338 -36.18 -27.57 -15.73
N ALA A 339 -35.42 -26.68 -15.10
CA ALA A 339 -34.58 -26.99 -13.97
C ALA A 339 -35.32 -26.90 -12.62
N GLY A 340 -36.65 -26.74 -12.56
CA GLY A 340 -37.42 -26.82 -11.31
C GLY A 340 -37.89 -25.48 -10.70
N ALA A 341 -37.59 -24.33 -11.32
CA ALA A 341 -38.01 -23.03 -10.79
C ALA A 341 -39.53 -22.81 -10.84
N GLY A 342 -40.11 -22.39 -9.71
CA GLY A 342 -41.54 -22.07 -9.59
C GLY A 342 -41.91 -20.70 -10.17
N GLN A 343 -43.19 -20.47 -10.44
CA GLN A 343 -43.68 -19.21 -11.00
C GLN A 343 -43.35 -18.01 -10.09
N GLY A 344 -42.83 -16.93 -10.68
CA GLY A 344 -42.52 -15.68 -9.97
C GLY A 344 -41.50 -15.82 -8.83
N SER A 345 -40.64 -16.84 -8.86
CA SER A 345 -39.65 -17.11 -7.81
C SER A 345 -38.30 -16.42 -8.02
N VAL A 346 -37.98 -16.00 -9.26
CA VAL A 346 -36.67 -15.47 -9.65
C VAL A 346 -36.78 -13.98 -10.01
N ALA A 347 -36.12 -13.13 -9.25
CA ALA A 347 -36.04 -11.70 -9.57
C ALA A 347 -35.05 -11.45 -10.72
N VAL A 348 -35.41 -10.61 -11.68
CA VAL A 348 -34.56 -10.22 -12.81
C VAL A 348 -33.96 -8.84 -12.59
N GLY A 349 -32.64 -8.78 -12.53
CA GLY A 349 -31.86 -7.54 -12.56
C GLY A 349 -31.37 -7.19 -13.96
N ALA A 350 -31.16 -5.90 -14.22
CA ALA A 350 -30.47 -5.42 -15.42
C ALA A 350 -29.67 -4.14 -15.14
N LEU A 351 -28.37 -4.28 -14.90
CA LEU A 351 -27.47 -3.17 -14.53
C LEU A 351 -27.37 -2.10 -15.61
N LYS A 352 -27.53 -2.47 -16.88
CA LYS A 352 -27.45 -1.54 -18.03
C LYS A 352 -28.48 -0.41 -17.95
N ALA A 353 -29.59 -0.62 -17.24
CA ALA A 353 -30.59 0.41 -17.00
C ALA A 353 -30.04 1.58 -16.16
N SER A 354 -29.08 1.31 -15.26
CA SER A 354 -28.44 2.32 -14.42
C SER A 354 -27.28 3.00 -15.15
N ILE A 355 -26.33 2.21 -15.67
CA ILE A 355 -25.02 2.73 -16.12
C ILE A 355 -24.77 2.65 -17.63
N GLY A 356 -25.77 2.23 -18.41
CA GLY A 356 -25.59 1.93 -19.83
C GLY A 356 -24.80 0.64 -20.08
N HIS A 357 -24.50 0.35 -21.34
CA HIS A 357 -23.76 -0.84 -21.74
C HIS A 357 -22.26 -0.59 -21.81
N LEU A 358 -21.52 -1.22 -20.89
CA LEU A 358 -20.05 -1.16 -20.84
C LEU A 358 -19.33 -2.10 -21.82
N ASP A 359 -20.03 -2.53 -22.88
CA ASP A 359 -19.54 -3.47 -23.90
C ASP A 359 -18.71 -4.63 -23.32
N ALA A 360 -17.40 -4.68 -23.59
CA ALA A 360 -16.50 -5.76 -23.18
C ALA A 360 -16.44 -5.97 -21.66
N ALA A 361 -16.71 -4.93 -20.84
CA ALA A 361 -16.73 -4.99 -19.38
C ALA A 361 -18.11 -5.29 -18.77
N ALA A 362 -19.16 -5.43 -19.59
CA ALA A 362 -20.53 -5.52 -19.10
C ALA A 362 -20.76 -6.76 -18.22
N GLY A 363 -20.12 -7.89 -18.55
CA GLY A 363 -20.28 -9.13 -17.81
C GLY A 363 -19.66 -9.10 -16.41
N VAL A 364 -18.46 -8.51 -16.25
CA VAL A 364 -17.81 -8.40 -14.94
C VAL A 364 -18.51 -7.38 -14.06
N ALA A 365 -19.01 -6.27 -14.62
CA ALA A 365 -19.82 -5.31 -13.86
C ALA A 365 -21.15 -5.93 -13.37
N ALA A 366 -21.81 -6.73 -14.21
CA ALA A 366 -22.99 -7.51 -13.84
C ALA A 366 -22.67 -8.54 -12.74
N LEU A 367 -21.55 -9.25 -12.84
CA LEU A 367 -21.10 -10.19 -11.81
C LEU A 367 -20.86 -9.50 -10.46
N ILE A 368 -20.20 -8.32 -10.46
CA ILE A 368 -19.98 -7.53 -9.24
C ILE A 368 -21.32 -7.17 -8.57
N ARG A 369 -22.29 -6.69 -9.35
CA ARG A 369 -23.64 -6.40 -8.81
C ARG A 369 -24.30 -7.65 -8.22
N ALA A 370 -24.27 -8.77 -8.96
CA ALA A 370 -24.87 -10.02 -8.52
C ALA A 370 -24.22 -10.57 -7.24
N LEU A 371 -22.89 -10.44 -7.09
CA LEU A 371 -22.17 -10.78 -5.87
C LEU A 371 -22.62 -9.92 -4.68
N LEU A 372 -22.82 -8.61 -4.89
CA LEU A 372 -23.34 -7.70 -3.85
C LEU A 372 -24.78 -8.05 -3.46
N VAL A 373 -25.64 -8.41 -4.41
CA VAL A 373 -27.02 -8.89 -4.16
C VAL A 373 -27.00 -10.14 -3.29
N VAL A 374 -26.20 -11.14 -3.67
CA VAL A 374 -26.10 -12.42 -2.95
C VAL A 374 -25.49 -12.22 -1.55
N ARG A 375 -24.47 -11.38 -1.42
CA ARG A 375 -23.79 -11.09 -0.16
C ARG A 375 -24.68 -10.33 0.81
N SER A 376 -25.25 -9.20 0.38
CA SER A 376 -26.12 -8.37 1.21
C SER A 376 -27.47 -9.04 1.50
N GLY A 377 -27.94 -9.90 0.58
CA GLY A 377 -29.28 -10.44 0.65
C GLY A 377 -30.35 -9.37 0.38
N VAL A 378 -30.06 -8.39 -0.46
CA VAL A 378 -31.00 -7.34 -0.89
C VAL A 378 -31.03 -7.28 -2.41
N ILE A 379 -32.22 -7.40 -2.99
CA ILE A 379 -32.46 -7.36 -4.44
C ILE A 379 -32.81 -5.92 -4.81
N PRO A 380 -32.00 -5.21 -5.62
CA PRO A 380 -32.27 -3.85 -6.06
C PRO A 380 -33.35 -3.81 -7.15
N PRO A 381 -34.02 -2.66 -7.34
CA PRO A 381 -34.94 -2.47 -8.45
C PRO A 381 -34.20 -2.46 -9.80
N VAL A 382 -34.94 -2.65 -10.89
CA VAL A 382 -34.47 -2.28 -12.23
C VAL A 382 -34.66 -0.78 -12.42
N ALA A 383 -33.56 -0.03 -12.53
CA ALA A 383 -33.58 1.42 -12.64
C ALA A 383 -34.44 1.90 -13.82
N GLY A 384 -35.30 2.90 -13.58
CA GLY A 384 -36.17 3.47 -14.63
C GLY A 384 -37.26 2.55 -15.18
N PHE A 385 -37.49 1.38 -14.57
CA PHE A 385 -38.60 0.48 -14.95
C PHE A 385 -39.96 1.07 -14.54
N THR A 386 -40.94 1.01 -15.43
CA THR A 386 -42.28 1.58 -15.22
C THR A 386 -43.37 0.51 -15.31
N ALA A 387 -43.37 -0.28 -16.38
CA ALA A 387 -44.37 -1.31 -16.62
C ALA A 387 -43.82 -2.38 -17.55
N ARG A 388 -44.14 -3.64 -17.24
CA ARG A 388 -43.69 -4.82 -17.98
C ARG A 388 -44.06 -4.74 -19.46
N ASN A 389 -43.14 -5.11 -20.34
CA ASN A 389 -43.39 -5.26 -21.77
C ASN A 389 -44.45 -6.37 -22.01
N PRO A 390 -45.55 -6.08 -22.74
CA PRO A 390 -46.60 -7.06 -23.03
C PRO A 390 -46.12 -8.30 -23.79
N LEU A 391 -44.97 -8.23 -24.49
CA LEU A 391 -44.38 -9.35 -25.21
C LEU A 391 -43.71 -10.39 -24.31
N LEU A 392 -43.53 -10.09 -23.02
CA LEU A 392 -42.91 -11.04 -22.09
C LEU A 392 -43.96 -12.06 -21.62
N GLU A 393 -43.58 -13.33 -21.53
CA GLU A 393 -44.46 -14.39 -21.05
C GLU A 393 -44.69 -14.28 -19.53
N THR A 394 -45.94 -14.43 -19.07
CA THR A 394 -46.27 -14.42 -17.63
C THR A 394 -46.76 -15.75 -17.09
N GLU A 395 -47.42 -16.54 -17.94
CA GLU A 395 -47.99 -17.80 -17.54
C GLU A 395 -46.88 -18.81 -17.29
N ASN A 396 -46.82 -19.40 -16.09
CA ASN A 396 -45.78 -20.35 -15.67
C ASN A 396 -44.34 -19.83 -15.86
N CYS A 397 -44.14 -18.50 -15.86
CA CYS A 397 -42.82 -17.91 -15.95
C CYS A 397 -42.22 -17.78 -14.55
N PRO A 398 -40.99 -18.28 -14.30
CA PRO A 398 -40.36 -18.13 -13.00
C PRO A 398 -39.88 -16.71 -12.72
N LEU A 399 -39.80 -15.85 -13.75
CA LEU A 399 -39.19 -14.53 -13.67
C LEU A 399 -40.18 -13.44 -13.24
N TYR A 400 -39.71 -12.49 -12.43
CA TYR A 400 -40.40 -11.23 -12.14
C TYR A 400 -39.41 -10.05 -12.07
N ILE A 401 -39.91 -8.83 -12.20
CA ILE A 401 -39.08 -7.61 -12.21
C ILE A 401 -39.27 -6.86 -10.89
N PRO A 402 -38.21 -6.65 -10.09
CA PRO A 402 -38.29 -5.88 -8.86
C PRO A 402 -38.44 -4.38 -9.17
N THR A 403 -39.43 -3.73 -8.56
CA THR A 403 -39.72 -2.29 -8.71
C THR A 403 -39.17 -1.44 -7.57
N GLU A 404 -38.80 -2.08 -6.46
CA GLU A 404 -38.18 -1.46 -5.28
C GLU A 404 -37.10 -2.39 -4.70
N ALA A 405 -36.24 -1.88 -3.82
CA ALA A 405 -35.26 -2.70 -3.13
C ALA A 405 -35.96 -3.59 -2.09
N VAL A 406 -35.78 -4.91 -2.19
CA VAL A 406 -36.45 -5.88 -1.31
C VAL A 406 -35.44 -6.80 -0.65
N PRO A 407 -35.60 -7.13 0.65
CA PRO A 407 -34.82 -8.19 1.29
C PRO A 407 -35.06 -9.53 0.58
N TRP A 408 -33.99 -10.26 0.31
CA TRP A 408 -34.05 -11.59 -0.28
C TRP A 408 -34.44 -12.62 0.79
N ALA A 409 -35.74 -12.80 0.96
CA ALA A 409 -36.34 -13.86 1.76
C ALA A 409 -36.34 -15.19 0.99
N GLY A 410 -36.06 -16.32 1.67
CA GLY A 410 -36.07 -17.64 1.05
C GLY A 410 -35.05 -18.61 1.63
N GLU A 411 -34.93 -19.77 0.97
CA GLU A 411 -33.97 -20.80 1.32
C GLU A 411 -32.52 -20.33 1.16
N ARG A 412 -31.64 -20.82 2.04
CA ARG A 412 -30.20 -20.57 1.99
C ARG A 412 -29.47 -21.83 1.52
N PRO A 413 -28.33 -21.71 0.85
CA PRO A 413 -27.64 -20.46 0.48
C PRO A 413 -28.32 -19.72 -0.70
N ARG A 414 -28.20 -18.40 -0.75
CA ARG A 414 -28.73 -17.59 -1.88
C ARG A 414 -27.91 -17.87 -3.14
N ARG A 415 -28.58 -18.11 -4.26
CA ARG A 415 -27.93 -18.37 -5.56
C ARG A 415 -28.48 -17.49 -6.67
N ALA A 416 -27.58 -17.03 -7.54
CA ALA A 416 -27.91 -16.17 -8.66
C ALA A 416 -27.28 -16.65 -9.98
N GLY A 417 -27.95 -16.37 -11.09
CA GLY A 417 -27.39 -16.47 -12.44
C GLY A 417 -26.93 -15.10 -12.95
N VAL A 418 -25.89 -15.09 -13.79
CA VAL A 418 -25.39 -13.90 -14.48
C VAL A 418 -25.23 -14.21 -15.96
N SER A 419 -25.87 -13.43 -16.84
CA SER A 419 -25.87 -13.65 -18.29
C SER A 419 -25.16 -12.55 -19.07
N ALA A 420 -24.41 -12.94 -20.11
CA ALA A 420 -23.89 -11.99 -21.10
C ALA A 420 -23.89 -12.61 -22.51
N PHE A 421 -24.48 -11.90 -23.48
CA PHE A 421 -24.68 -12.39 -24.84
C PHE A 421 -24.00 -11.46 -25.84
N GLY A 422 -22.97 -11.97 -26.53
CA GLY A 422 -22.19 -11.19 -27.48
C GLY A 422 -22.86 -11.14 -28.86
N ILE A 423 -22.75 -9.99 -29.53
CA ILE A 423 -23.01 -9.90 -30.98
C ILE A 423 -22.12 -10.92 -31.70
N GLY A 424 -22.67 -11.59 -32.72
CA GLY A 424 -22.02 -12.75 -33.34
C GLY A 424 -22.43 -14.08 -32.70
N GLY A 425 -23.01 -14.07 -31.49
CA GLY A 425 -23.75 -15.19 -30.89
C GLY A 425 -22.99 -15.96 -29.81
N THR A 426 -21.85 -15.48 -29.33
CA THR A 426 -21.14 -16.11 -28.21
C THR A 426 -21.80 -15.75 -26.89
N ASN A 427 -22.41 -16.74 -26.24
CA ASN A 427 -23.15 -16.56 -25.00
C ASN A 427 -22.34 -17.09 -23.81
N ALA A 428 -22.48 -16.44 -22.67
CA ALA A 428 -21.90 -16.87 -21.40
C ALA A 428 -22.95 -16.80 -20.27
N HIS A 429 -22.93 -17.79 -19.39
CA HIS A 429 -23.72 -17.79 -18.16
C HIS A 429 -22.90 -18.31 -16.98
N VAL A 430 -23.04 -17.68 -15.82
CA VAL A 430 -22.34 -18.04 -14.57
C VAL A 430 -23.35 -18.18 -13.45
N VAL A 431 -23.24 -19.25 -12.67
CA VAL A 431 -24.03 -19.50 -11.46
C VAL A 431 -23.17 -19.20 -10.24
N ILE A 432 -23.63 -18.31 -9.37
CA ILE A 432 -22.96 -17.91 -8.14
C ILE A 432 -23.81 -18.23 -6.91
N GLU A 433 -23.14 -18.44 -5.78
CA GLU A 433 -23.73 -18.74 -4.48
C GLU A 433 -23.13 -17.85 -3.38
N GLN A 434 -23.92 -17.60 -2.34
CA GLN A 434 -23.46 -17.00 -1.10
C GLN A 434 -22.25 -17.76 -0.54
N ALA A 435 -21.20 -17.03 -0.15
CA ALA A 435 -20.05 -17.64 0.50
C ALA A 435 -20.48 -18.45 1.74
N PRO A 436 -19.92 -19.65 1.96
CA PRO A 436 -20.27 -20.45 3.14
C PRO A 436 -20.01 -19.64 4.42
N PRO A 437 -20.93 -19.71 5.40
CA PRO A 437 -20.70 -19.05 6.68
C PRO A 437 -19.44 -19.65 7.31
N ARG A 438 -18.54 -18.79 7.79
CA ARG A 438 -17.44 -19.23 8.64
C ARG A 438 -17.98 -19.39 10.06
N GLU A 439 -17.71 -20.53 10.69
CA GLU A 439 -17.99 -20.68 12.10
C GLU A 439 -17.21 -19.61 12.88
N PRO A 440 -17.81 -18.96 13.89
CA PRO A 440 -17.06 -18.13 14.82
C PRO A 440 -15.94 -18.98 15.39
N THR A 441 -14.69 -18.58 15.19
CA THR A 441 -13.51 -19.25 15.75
C THR A 441 -13.67 -19.33 17.26
N ALA A 442 -14.07 -20.50 17.78
CA ALA A 442 -13.77 -20.86 19.15
C ALA A 442 -12.24 -20.84 19.30
N PRO A 443 -11.68 -20.30 20.39
CA PRO A 443 -10.24 -20.13 20.52
C PRO A 443 -9.51 -21.47 20.30
N ALA A 444 -8.61 -21.48 19.31
CA ALA A 444 -7.91 -22.67 18.85
C ALA A 444 -7.01 -23.27 19.94
N HIS A 445 -7.12 -24.59 20.11
CA HIS A 445 -6.25 -25.51 20.85
C HIS A 445 -6.15 -25.35 22.37
N ALA A 446 -7.06 -26.07 23.04
CA ALA A 446 -6.79 -26.74 24.30
C ALA A 446 -5.63 -27.74 24.15
N HIS A 447 -4.39 -27.30 24.43
CA HIS A 447 -3.36 -28.10 25.09
C HIS A 447 -2.77 -27.20 26.19
N ALA A 448 -3.03 -27.59 27.44
CA ALA A 448 -3.00 -26.81 28.69
C ALA A 448 -4.27 -25.96 28.93
N PRO A 449 -4.88 -26.02 30.13
CA PRO A 449 -6.00 -25.17 30.49
C PRO A 449 -5.49 -23.73 30.63
N ALA A 450 -5.58 -22.97 29.53
CA ALA A 450 -5.61 -21.52 29.64
C ALA A 450 -6.94 -21.13 30.32
N PRO A 451 -6.94 -20.20 31.29
CA PRO A 451 -8.17 -19.72 31.90
C PRO A 451 -9.13 -19.18 30.83
N ALA A 452 -10.44 -19.29 31.12
CA ALA A 452 -11.55 -18.92 30.25
C ALA A 452 -11.34 -17.59 29.50
N PRO A 453 -11.96 -17.39 28.32
CA PRO A 453 -11.86 -16.14 27.59
C PRO A 453 -12.54 -15.03 28.40
N GLU A 454 -11.78 -14.37 29.27
CA GLU A 454 -12.07 -13.02 29.70
C GLU A 454 -12.25 -12.19 28.43
N MET A 455 -13.37 -11.46 28.33
CA MET A 455 -13.54 -10.37 27.38
C MET A 455 -12.25 -9.54 27.38
N ARG A 456 -11.39 -9.74 26.38
CA ARG A 456 -10.10 -9.03 26.31
C ARG A 456 -10.44 -7.56 26.18
N ALA A 457 -10.16 -6.77 27.21
CA ALA A 457 -10.26 -5.32 27.13
C ALA A 457 -9.57 -4.82 25.86
N PRO A 458 -10.10 -3.79 25.17
CA PRO A 458 -9.50 -3.23 23.96
C PRO A 458 -8.02 -2.94 24.19
N ARG A 459 -7.16 -3.66 23.48
CA ARG A 459 -5.71 -3.48 23.56
C ARG A 459 -5.32 -2.34 22.63
N GLU A 460 -4.34 -1.53 23.03
CA GLU A 460 -3.75 -0.57 22.10
C GLU A 460 -3.13 -1.32 20.89
N ARG A 461 -3.33 -0.76 19.71
CA ARG A 461 -2.84 -1.26 18.41
C ARG A 461 -2.10 -0.17 17.68
N LEU A 462 -1.20 -0.59 16.79
CA LEU A 462 -0.48 0.27 15.86
C LEU A 462 -1.04 0.09 14.46
N VAL A 463 -1.63 1.15 13.91
CA VAL A 463 -2.18 1.18 12.56
C VAL A 463 -1.14 1.83 11.65
N LEU A 464 -0.74 1.11 10.60
CA LEU A 464 0.33 1.50 9.68
C LEU A 464 -0.25 1.74 8.28
N LEU A 465 -0.04 2.93 7.73
CA LEU A 465 -0.48 3.33 6.40
C LEU A 465 0.71 3.74 5.56
N SER A 466 0.68 3.41 4.28
CA SER A 466 1.67 3.91 3.33
C SER A 466 1.06 4.29 1.99
N ALA A 467 1.72 5.22 1.31
CA ALA A 467 1.35 5.68 -0.02
C ALA A 467 2.60 6.05 -0.85
N ALA A 468 2.41 6.29 -2.15
CA ALA A 468 3.50 6.65 -3.04
C ALA A 468 3.94 8.12 -2.89
N ASP A 469 3.01 8.99 -2.46
CA ASP A 469 3.25 10.42 -2.29
C ASP A 469 2.48 10.98 -1.06
N PRO A 470 2.86 12.18 -0.56
CA PRO A 470 2.25 12.74 0.66
C PRO A 470 0.75 13.02 0.55
N GLU A 471 0.25 13.43 -0.62
CA GLU A 471 -1.17 13.71 -0.82
C GLU A 471 -1.98 12.41 -0.89
N ALA A 472 -1.43 11.36 -1.52
CA ALA A 472 -2.02 10.04 -1.50
C ALA A 472 -2.09 9.46 -0.08
N LEU A 473 -1.07 9.70 0.75
CA LEU A 473 -1.09 9.28 2.15
C LEU A 473 -2.26 9.91 2.92
N ASP A 474 -2.54 11.18 2.64
CA ASP A 474 -3.69 11.87 3.21
C ASP A 474 -5.02 11.29 2.72
N ARG A 475 -5.16 11.02 1.42
CA ARG A 475 -6.36 10.36 0.88
C ARG A 475 -6.56 8.95 1.45
N VAL A 476 -5.48 8.18 1.65
CA VAL A 476 -5.54 6.83 2.25
C VAL A 476 -6.01 6.92 3.70
N ALA A 477 -5.47 7.87 4.48
CA ALA A 477 -5.88 8.08 5.86
C ALA A 477 -7.35 8.51 5.97
N ASP A 478 -7.83 9.38 5.07
CA ASP A 478 -9.23 9.82 5.05
C ASP A 478 -10.19 8.69 4.66
N ALA A 479 -9.83 7.93 3.62
CA ALA A 479 -10.63 6.77 3.18
C ALA A 479 -10.74 5.72 4.29
N LEU A 480 -9.64 5.42 4.98
CA LEU A 480 -9.67 4.50 6.12
C LEU A 480 -10.49 5.07 7.28
N ALA A 481 -10.34 6.36 7.60
CA ALA A 481 -11.11 6.99 8.66
C ALA A 481 -12.63 6.92 8.40
N VAL A 482 -13.06 7.14 7.16
CA VAL A 482 -14.47 6.95 6.75
C VAL A 482 -14.88 5.50 6.95
N HIS A 483 -14.10 4.55 6.43
CA HIS A 483 -14.41 3.13 6.52
C HIS A 483 -14.54 2.64 7.97
N LEU A 484 -13.62 3.04 8.85
CA LEU A 484 -13.64 2.69 10.27
C LEU A 484 -14.88 3.25 11.00
N ARG A 485 -15.35 4.45 10.64
CA ARG A 485 -16.60 5.01 11.21
C ARG A 485 -17.84 4.31 10.70
N THR A 486 -17.87 3.95 9.41
CA THR A 486 -19.05 3.37 8.78
C THR A 486 -19.25 1.91 9.17
N HIS A 487 -18.15 1.13 9.25
CA HIS A 487 -18.22 -0.33 9.39
C HIS A 487 -17.83 -0.85 10.78
N ASP A 488 -17.16 -0.03 11.61
CA ASP A 488 -16.63 -0.39 12.93
C ASP A 488 -15.97 -1.81 12.97
N PRO A 489 -15.01 -2.10 12.08
CA PRO A 489 -14.40 -3.42 12.01
C PRO A 489 -13.51 -3.71 13.23
N ASP A 490 -13.15 -4.97 13.45
CA ASP A 490 -12.14 -5.33 14.46
C ASP A 490 -10.78 -4.73 14.09
N LEU A 491 -10.20 -3.94 15.00
CA LEU A 491 -8.97 -3.21 14.73
C LEU A 491 -7.75 -4.14 14.54
N GLY A 492 -7.76 -5.34 15.13
CA GLY A 492 -6.74 -6.35 14.87
C GLY A 492 -6.78 -6.86 13.42
N GLU A 493 -7.97 -7.14 12.90
CA GLU A 493 -8.16 -7.53 11.49
C GLU A 493 -7.74 -6.40 10.53
N VAL A 494 -8.05 -5.14 10.87
CA VAL A 494 -7.58 -3.95 10.12
C VAL A 494 -6.06 -3.90 10.06
N CYS A 495 -5.39 -3.96 11.22
CA CYS A 495 -3.94 -3.87 11.29
C CYS A 495 -3.25 -5.06 10.59
N GLY A 496 -3.79 -6.27 10.75
CA GLY A 496 -3.33 -7.46 10.05
C GLY A 496 -3.44 -7.34 8.52
N THR A 497 -4.52 -6.72 8.03
CA THR A 497 -4.73 -6.48 6.59
C THR A 497 -3.77 -5.43 6.04
N LEU A 498 -3.54 -4.34 6.77
CA LEU A 498 -2.61 -3.29 6.35
C LEU A 498 -1.17 -3.78 6.27
N VAL A 499 -0.81 -4.74 7.10
CA VAL A 499 0.53 -5.32 7.11
C VAL A 499 0.69 -6.42 6.06
N ASN A 500 -0.26 -7.36 6.01
CA ASN A 500 -0.10 -8.59 5.22
C ASN A 500 -0.80 -8.55 3.86
N GLY A 501 -1.69 -7.59 3.64
CA GLY A 501 -2.53 -7.47 2.45
C GLY A 501 -2.36 -6.15 1.70
N ARG A 502 -1.38 -5.32 2.08
CA ARG A 502 -1.04 -4.07 1.40
C ARG A 502 0.46 -4.00 1.17
N PRO A 503 0.91 -3.36 0.07
CA PRO A 503 2.33 -3.11 -0.14
C PRO A 503 2.78 -1.97 0.77
N VAL A 504 4.04 -2.04 1.20
CA VAL A 504 4.66 -0.96 1.98
C VAL A 504 5.32 0.02 1.02
N LEU A 505 4.78 1.24 0.94
CA LEU A 505 5.24 2.31 0.07
C LEU A 505 6.10 3.34 0.83
N GLY A 506 6.62 4.34 0.11
CA GLY A 506 7.64 5.27 0.58
C GLY A 506 7.13 6.27 1.63
N GLU A 507 5.95 6.84 1.41
CA GLU A 507 5.33 7.79 2.33
C GLU A 507 4.53 7.03 3.38
N ARG A 508 4.79 7.29 4.66
CA ARG A 508 4.30 6.45 5.75
C ARG A 508 3.66 7.25 6.87
N LEU A 509 2.58 6.71 7.42
CA LEU A 509 1.88 7.23 8.60
C LEU A 509 1.63 6.09 9.59
N ALA A 510 1.92 6.34 10.86
CA ALA A 510 1.60 5.44 11.95
C ALA A 510 0.72 6.14 13.00
N VAL A 511 -0.28 5.45 13.52
CA VAL A 511 -1.17 5.96 14.57
C VAL A 511 -1.52 4.85 15.55
N THR A 512 -1.60 5.17 16.84
CA THR A 512 -2.07 4.22 17.86
C THR A 512 -3.54 4.44 18.17
N GLY A 513 -4.23 3.40 18.63
CA GLY A 513 -5.57 3.49 19.19
C GLY A 513 -6.09 2.13 19.65
N ARG A 514 -7.20 2.14 20.38
CA ARG A 514 -7.82 0.92 20.95
C ARG A 514 -9.10 0.51 20.22
N THR A 515 -9.74 1.45 19.54
CA THR A 515 -11.00 1.23 18.83
C THR A 515 -10.97 1.85 17.44
N SER A 516 -11.81 1.33 16.54
CA SER A 516 -11.96 1.88 15.19
C SER A 516 -12.41 3.35 15.20
N ALA A 517 -13.29 3.72 16.13
CA ALA A 517 -13.71 5.11 16.34
C ALA A 517 -12.54 6.03 16.73
N GLU A 518 -11.73 5.66 17.72
CA GLU A 518 -10.58 6.45 18.17
C GLU A 518 -9.55 6.64 17.05
N VAL A 519 -9.22 5.55 16.34
CA VAL A 519 -8.29 5.61 15.20
C VAL A 519 -8.87 6.49 14.08
N ALA A 520 -10.16 6.38 13.79
CA ALA A 520 -10.78 7.20 12.75
C ALA A 520 -10.75 8.70 13.07
N GLU A 521 -10.96 9.09 14.33
CA GLU A 521 -10.83 10.49 14.77
C GLU A 521 -9.39 10.99 14.65
N ARG A 522 -8.42 10.20 15.12
CA ARG A 522 -6.99 10.55 15.05
C ARG A 522 -6.49 10.65 13.61
N LEU A 523 -6.92 9.73 12.74
CA LEU A 523 -6.64 9.81 11.31
C LEU A 523 -7.26 11.07 10.74
N ALA A 524 -8.58 11.28 10.86
CA ALA A 524 -9.26 12.44 10.28
C ALA A 524 -8.69 13.80 10.76
N GLY A 525 -8.33 13.90 12.04
CA GLY A 525 -7.73 15.11 12.61
C GLY A 525 -6.20 15.19 12.48
N ARG A 526 -5.55 14.16 11.93
CA ARG A 526 -4.08 13.98 11.91
C ARG A 526 -3.43 14.24 13.28
N SER A 527 -4.11 13.81 14.35
CA SER A 527 -3.70 14.05 15.73
C SER A 527 -3.02 12.81 16.30
N GLY A 528 -1.86 12.98 16.96
CA GLY A 528 -1.10 11.87 17.53
C GLY A 528 -0.58 10.87 16.49
N VAL A 529 -0.38 11.32 15.25
CA VAL A 529 0.16 10.51 14.15
C VAL A 529 1.66 10.77 14.00
N SER A 530 2.41 9.73 13.64
CA SER A 530 3.81 9.85 13.20
C SER A 530 3.84 9.75 11.68
N ARG A 531 4.50 10.69 11.01
CA ARG A 531 4.66 10.71 9.54
C ARG A 531 6.14 10.74 9.17
N GLY A 532 6.47 10.12 8.05
CA GLY A 532 7.83 10.12 7.51
C GLY A 532 7.90 9.50 6.12
N THR A 533 9.05 9.67 5.49
CA THR A 533 9.38 9.07 4.19
C THR A 533 10.48 8.04 4.41
N ALA A 534 10.26 6.82 3.91
CA ALA A 534 11.28 5.79 3.89
C ALA A 534 12.36 6.13 2.83
N PRO A 535 13.65 6.21 3.20
CA PRO A 535 14.70 6.55 2.25
C PRO A 535 14.85 5.46 1.17
N VAL A 536 15.01 5.88 -0.08
CA VAL A 536 15.24 4.97 -1.22
C VAL A 536 16.57 4.20 -1.07
N THR A 537 17.55 4.78 -0.37
CA THR A 537 18.87 4.18 -0.09
C THR A 537 18.84 3.11 1.00
N GLY A 538 17.68 2.83 1.61
CA GLY A 538 17.53 1.92 2.74
C GLY A 538 17.49 2.65 4.10
N PRO A 539 17.22 1.91 5.19
CA PRO A 539 17.05 2.49 6.52
C PRO A 539 18.34 3.16 7.02
N ALA A 540 18.21 4.32 7.67
CA ALA A 540 19.31 4.97 8.34
C ALA A 540 19.88 4.06 9.46
N PRO A 541 21.20 4.06 9.70
CA PRO A 541 21.77 3.35 10.84
C PRO A 541 21.19 3.92 12.14
N VAL A 542 21.01 3.06 13.15
CA VAL A 542 20.40 3.46 14.42
C VAL A 542 21.43 3.51 15.55
N VAL A 543 21.35 4.51 16.40
CA VAL A 543 22.13 4.57 17.65
C VAL A 543 21.18 4.53 18.84
N PHE A 544 21.39 3.59 19.77
CA PHE A 544 20.59 3.54 20.99
C PHE A 544 21.19 4.44 22.08
N LEU A 545 20.36 5.30 22.64
CA LEU A 545 20.69 6.20 23.74
C LEU A 545 19.98 5.74 25.02
N PHE A 546 20.74 5.57 26.10
CA PHE A 546 20.22 5.11 27.40
C PHE A 546 20.33 6.22 28.46
N PRO A 547 19.21 6.72 28.99
CA PRO A 547 19.23 7.77 30.00
C PRO A 547 19.85 7.28 31.32
N GLY A 548 20.47 8.23 32.03
CA GLY A 548 20.99 8.04 33.38
C GLY A 548 19.94 8.25 34.46
N GLY A 549 20.39 8.57 35.68
CA GLY A 549 19.50 8.95 36.78
C GLY A 549 18.76 10.27 36.53
N GLY A 550 17.57 10.41 37.12
CA GLY A 550 16.74 11.61 37.05
C GLY A 550 15.43 11.45 36.28
N THR A 551 15.23 10.33 35.58
CA THR A 551 14.00 10.00 34.86
C THR A 551 13.12 8.96 35.53
N GLN A 552 13.62 8.30 36.57
CA GLN A 552 12.87 7.28 37.29
C GLN A 552 11.56 7.85 37.83
N ARG A 553 10.49 7.08 37.66
CA ARG A 553 9.16 7.39 38.19
C ARG A 553 8.42 6.10 38.53
N PRO A 554 7.50 6.12 39.51
CA PRO A 554 6.57 5.02 39.72
C PRO A 554 5.87 4.62 38.41
N ALA A 555 5.64 3.33 38.22
CA ALA A 555 5.03 2.75 37.02
C ALA A 555 5.78 2.99 35.68
N MET A 556 7.09 3.29 35.70
CA MET A 556 7.84 3.62 34.48
C MET A 556 8.00 2.48 33.45
N ALA A 557 7.63 1.24 33.78
CA ALA A 557 7.62 0.14 32.81
C ALA A 557 6.32 0.11 31.97
N GLU A 558 5.25 0.76 32.43
CA GLU A 558 3.92 0.69 31.82
C GLU A 558 3.92 1.00 30.31
N PRO A 559 4.57 2.09 29.82
CA PRO A 559 4.53 2.46 28.41
C PRO A 559 5.11 1.40 27.47
N PHE A 560 5.99 0.54 27.98
CA PHE A 560 6.68 -0.50 27.22
C PHE A 560 5.97 -1.84 27.26
N THR A 561 4.98 -2.03 28.14
CA THR A 561 4.28 -3.32 28.30
C THR A 561 3.47 -3.73 27.08
N VAL A 562 3.17 -2.77 26.19
CA VAL A 562 2.52 -2.98 24.89
C VAL A 562 3.46 -3.57 23.83
N LEU A 563 4.79 -3.48 24.03
CA LEU A 563 5.77 -4.02 23.09
C LEU A 563 5.85 -5.54 23.21
N PRO A 564 5.76 -6.29 22.09
CA PRO A 564 5.99 -7.72 22.09
C PRO A 564 7.35 -8.09 22.71
N GLY A 565 7.37 -9.09 23.58
CA GLY A 565 8.60 -9.57 24.21
C GLY A 565 9.10 -8.75 25.40
N PHE A 566 8.61 -7.52 25.63
CA PHE A 566 9.10 -6.66 26.73
C PHE A 566 8.96 -7.31 28.11
N ARG A 567 7.77 -7.82 28.46
CA ARG A 567 7.54 -8.46 29.76
C ARG A 567 8.48 -9.64 30.00
N ARG A 568 8.65 -10.49 28.98
CA ARG A 568 9.60 -11.62 29.01
C ARG A 568 11.04 -11.15 29.22
N ALA A 569 11.45 -10.08 28.54
CA ALA A 569 12.79 -9.51 28.70
C ALA A 569 13.00 -8.91 30.10
N LEU A 570 11.98 -8.23 30.63
CA LEU A 570 11.99 -7.65 31.96
C LEU A 570 12.05 -8.72 33.05
N ASP A 571 11.24 -9.78 32.95
CA ASP A 571 11.25 -10.88 33.91
C ASP A 571 12.62 -11.58 33.97
N ARG A 572 13.26 -11.80 32.81
CA ARG A 572 14.65 -12.30 32.74
C ARG A 572 15.64 -11.34 33.41
N CYS A 573 15.48 -10.04 33.23
CA CYS A 573 16.32 -9.04 33.88
C CYS A 573 16.11 -9.00 35.39
N LEU A 574 14.86 -9.09 35.86
CA LEU A 574 14.53 -9.10 37.28
C LEU A 574 15.07 -10.35 37.98
N ALA A 575 15.08 -11.50 37.29
CA ALA A 575 15.65 -12.74 37.81
C ALA A 575 17.17 -12.68 38.03
N ALA A 576 17.86 -11.72 37.39
CA ALA A 576 19.29 -11.50 37.58
C ALA A 576 19.64 -10.71 38.87
N PHE A 577 18.65 -10.12 39.54
CA PHE A 577 18.83 -9.44 40.82
C PHE A 577 18.51 -10.36 42.00
N VAL A 578 19.11 -10.07 43.17
CA VAL A 578 18.75 -10.76 44.42
C VAL A 578 17.27 -10.54 44.76
N SER A 579 16.61 -11.59 45.26
CA SER A 579 15.14 -11.63 45.39
C SER A 579 14.49 -10.42 46.10
N PRO A 580 14.99 -9.93 47.25
CA PRO A 580 14.38 -8.76 47.90
C PRO A 580 14.45 -7.48 47.06
N LEU A 581 15.56 -7.27 46.36
CA LEU A 581 15.73 -6.11 45.48
C LEU A 581 14.89 -6.26 44.21
N ALA A 582 14.87 -7.46 43.61
CA ALA A 582 14.07 -7.76 42.43
C ALA A 582 12.57 -7.47 42.65
N GLU A 583 12.04 -7.87 43.81
CA GLU A 583 10.64 -7.63 44.16
C GLU A 583 10.37 -6.13 44.39
N ARG A 584 11.30 -5.41 45.02
CA ARG A 584 11.14 -3.97 45.22
C ARG A 584 11.23 -3.18 43.92
N ILE A 585 12.12 -3.57 43.01
CA ILE A 585 12.17 -3.02 41.63
C ILE A 585 10.84 -3.30 40.95
N ARG A 586 10.35 -4.54 40.96
CA ARG A 586 9.07 -4.92 40.33
C ARG A 586 7.92 -4.03 40.82
N GLN A 587 7.83 -3.79 42.12
CA GLN A 587 6.82 -2.88 42.70
C GLN A 587 6.98 -1.47 42.13
N ALA A 588 8.18 -0.88 42.17
CA ALA A 588 8.41 0.46 41.64
C ALA A 588 8.11 0.60 40.13
N LEU A 589 8.31 -0.47 39.36
CA LEU A 589 8.09 -0.47 37.91
C LEU A 589 6.62 -0.52 37.49
N PHE A 590 5.72 -0.99 38.35
CA PHE A 590 4.32 -1.24 38.01
C PHE A 590 3.31 -0.54 38.93
N ASP A 591 3.68 -0.22 40.16
CA ASP A 591 2.81 0.47 41.12
C ASP A 591 2.92 1.99 40.90
N PRO A 592 1.84 2.67 40.42
CA PRO A 592 1.86 4.12 40.25
C PRO A 592 1.93 4.88 41.59
N ASP A 593 1.55 4.24 42.70
CA ASP A 593 1.55 4.82 44.04
C ASP A 593 2.85 4.53 44.82
N PHE A 594 3.85 3.92 44.17
CA PHE A 594 5.13 3.65 44.79
C PHE A 594 5.80 4.94 45.30
N PRO A 595 6.37 4.98 46.53
CA PRO A 595 6.98 6.18 47.08
C PRO A 595 8.12 6.72 46.19
N ALA A 596 7.90 7.87 45.56
CA ALA A 596 8.86 8.46 44.63
C ALA A 596 10.22 8.75 45.27
N ASP A 597 10.23 9.21 46.54
CA ASP A 597 11.46 9.50 47.28
C ASP A 597 12.30 8.24 47.54
N GLU A 598 11.63 7.08 47.69
CA GLU A 598 12.33 5.81 47.81
C GLU A 598 12.94 5.38 46.47
N LEU A 599 12.17 5.50 45.38
CA LEU A 599 12.66 5.22 44.03
C LEU A 599 13.81 6.14 43.62
N ASN A 600 13.84 7.39 44.10
CA ASN A 600 14.90 8.35 43.81
C ASN A 600 16.23 8.02 44.48
N ARG A 601 16.29 7.07 45.43
CA ARG A 601 17.54 6.66 46.05
C ARG A 601 18.40 5.86 45.06
N PRO A 602 19.72 6.11 44.95
CA PRO A 602 20.57 5.46 43.96
C PRO A 602 20.51 3.92 43.96
N GLY A 603 20.37 3.31 45.14
CA GLY A 603 20.26 1.85 45.30
C GLY A 603 19.03 1.22 44.65
N LEU A 604 17.95 1.98 44.45
CA LEU A 604 16.75 1.50 43.76
C LEU A 604 16.61 2.12 42.36
N ALA A 605 16.95 3.40 42.18
CA ALA A 605 16.85 4.11 40.91
C ALA A 605 17.64 3.43 39.78
N GLN A 606 18.93 3.15 40.02
CA GLN A 606 19.82 2.67 38.96
C GLN A 606 19.48 1.24 38.50
N PRO A 607 19.25 0.27 39.41
CA PRO A 607 18.78 -1.05 39.00
C PRO A 607 17.44 -1.03 38.26
N SER A 608 16.52 -0.15 38.68
CA SER A 608 15.20 -0.04 38.05
C SER A 608 15.30 0.53 36.63
N LEU A 609 16.10 1.58 36.42
CA LEU A 609 16.35 2.16 35.10
C LEU A 609 17.08 1.17 34.16
N PHE A 610 18.06 0.44 34.69
CA PHE A 610 18.72 -0.64 33.96
C PHE A 610 17.74 -1.71 33.49
N ALA A 611 16.87 -2.18 34.39
CA ALA A 611 15.90 -3.23 34.07
C ALA A 611 14.96 -2.83 32.94
N VAL A 612 14.40 -1.60 32.99
CA VAL A 612 13.52 -1.08 31.93
C VAL A 612 14.28 -0.85 30.64
N GLY A 613 15.41 -0.15 30.67
CA GLY A 613 16.19 0.18 29.47
C GLY A 613 16.69 -1.07 28.75
N HIS A 614 17.20 -2.06 29.48
CA HIS A 614 17.66 -3.32 28.91
C HIS A 614 16.49 -4.14 28.32
N ALA A 615 15.36 -4.23 29.04
CA ALA A 615 14.18 -4.94 28.55
C ALA A 615 13.56 -4.29 27.30
N ALA A 616 13.48 -2.95 27.27
CA ALA A 616 12.99 -2.19 26.12
C ALA A 616 13.91 -2.32 24.91
N ALA A 617 15.24 -2.22 25.09
CA ALA A 617 16.20 -2.46 24.02
C ALA A 617 16.10 -3.89 23.47
N THR A 618 15.95 -4.88 24.35
CA THR A 618 15.77 -6.28 23.94
C THR A 618 14.50 -6.45 23.11
N ALA A 619 13.38 -5.88 23.55
CA ALA A 619 12.12 -5.95 22.81
C ALA A 619 12.22 -5.25 21.44
N LEU A 620 12.85 -4.08 21.39
CA LEU A 620 13.02 -3.33 20.15
C LEU A 620 13.94 -4.06 19.15
N MET A 621 14.99 -4.73 19.65
CA MET A 621 15.80 -5.65 18.84
C MET A 621 15.01 -6.89 18.41
N ASP A 622 14.19 -7.50 19.26
CA ASP A 622 13.34 -8.62 18.83
C ASP A 622 12.38 -8.19 17.69
N LEU A 623 11.98 -6.91 17.64
CA LEU A 623 11.17 -6.30 16.57
C LEU A 623 11.94 -5.90 15.30
N GLY A 624 13.25 -6.16 15.22
CA GLY A 624 14.03 -5.91 14.00
C GLY A 624 14.92 -4.67 14.00
N VAL A 625 14.76 -3.73 14.93
CA VAL A 625 15.63 -2.54 15.01
C VAL A 625 16.99 -2.94 15.60
N ARG A 626 18.04 -2.89 14.78
CA ARG A 626 19.42 -3.20 15.21
C ARG A 626 20.23 -1.92 15.35
N PRO A 627 20.82 -1.64 16.53
CA PRO A 627 21.71 -0.50 16.68
C PRO A 627 23.04 -0.76 15.97
N ALA A 628 23.55 0.25 15.26
CA ALA A 628 24.91 0.34 14.73
C ALA A 628 25.90 0.79 15.80
N ALA A 629 25.45 1.52 16.83
CA ALA A 629 26.24 1.87 18.00
C ALA A 629 25.32 2.12 19.22
N VAL A 630 25.90 2.17 20.41
CA VAL A 630 25.19 2.47 21.66
C VAL A 630 25.90 3.54 22.47
N CYS A 631 25.13 4.33 23.21
CA CYS A 631 25.65 5.31 24.16
C CYS A 631 24.70 5.41 25.35
N GLY A 632 25.26 5.56 26.55
CA GLY A 632 24.47 5.81 27.74
C GLY A 632 24.97 7.02 28.49
N HIS A 633 24.13 7.63 29.32
CA HIS A 633 24.52 8.74 30.18
C HIS A 633 24.68 8.26 31.62
N SER A 634 25.88 8.39 32.20
CA SER A 634 26.19 7.95 33.57
C SER A 634 25.83 6.47 33.80
N SER A 635 24.83 6.17 34.65
CA SER A 635 24.35 4.80 34.89
C SER A 635 23.83 4.13 33.61
N GLY A 636 23.31 4.90 32.66
CA GLY A 636 22.87 4.39 31.37
C GLY A 636 24.00 3.76 30.54
N GLU A 637 25.27 4.12 30.79
CA GLU A 637 26.43 3.51 30.12
C GLU A 637 26.58 2.03 30.51
N ILE A 638 26.12 1.63 31.70
CA ILE A 638 26.09 0.21 32.11
C ILE A 638 25.04 -0.55 31.31
N THR A 639 23.88 0.06 31.04
CA THR A 639 22.86 -0.50 30.13
C THR A 639 23.39 -0.60 28.71
N ALA A 640 24.03 0.45 28.19
CA ALA A 640 24.65 0.46 26.87
C ALA A 640 25.71 -0.65 26.74
N ALA A 641 26.58 -0.79 27.74
CA ALA A 641 27.61 -1.82 27.78
C ALA A 641 27.01 -3.24 27.86
N ALA A 642 25.92 -3.45 28.59
CA ALA A 642 25.22 -4.73 28.62
C ALA A 642 24.58 -5.07 27.25
N VAL A 643 23.95 -4.09 26.60
CA VAL A 643 23.38 -4.27 25.24
C VAL A 643 24.47 -4.51 24.20
N ALA A 644 25.63 -3.86 24.33
CA ALA A 644 26.82 -4.13 23.52
C ALA A 644 27.52 -5.46 23.88
N GLY A 645 27.04 -6.21 24.87
CA GLY A 645 27.59 -7.52 25.26
C GLY A 645 28.87 -7.47 26.10
N VAL A 646 29.31 -6.28 26.54
CA VAL A 646 30.49 -6.10 27.41
C VAL A 646 30.27 -6.84 28.72
N PHE A 647 29.08 -6.68 29.31
CA PHE A 647 28.64 -7.45 30.47
C PHE A 647 27.76 -8.62 30.03
N GLY A 648 27.78 -9.71 30.79
CA GLY A 648 26.62 -10.62 30.85
C GLY A 648 25.47 -9.95 31.60
N LEU A 649 24.22 -10.37 31.38
CA LEU A 649 23.05 -9.78 32.05
C LEU A 649 23.16 -9.87 33.59
N GLU A 650 23.58 -11.03 34.11
CA GLU A 650 23.79 -11.27 35.54
C GLU A 650 24.89 -10.39 36.13
N ASP A 651 26.01 -10.25 35.41
CA ASP A 651 27.12 -9.40 35.80
C ASP A 651 26.73 -7.91 35.79
N ALA A 652 25.99 -7.47 34.77
CA ALA A 652 25.47 -6.10 34.69
C ALA A 652 24.51 -5.78 35.83
N ALA A 653 23.56 -6.69 36.12
CA ALA A 653 22.62 -6.56 37.23
C ALA A 653 23.35 -6.51 38.59
N THR A 654 24.36 -7.37 38.77
CA THR A 654 25.21 -7.37 39.96
C THR A 654 25.97 -6.05 40.11
N PHE A 655 26.60 -5.57 39.03
CA PHE A 655 27.38 -4.33 39.07
C PHE A 655 26.51 -3.11 39.33
N ILE A 656 25.38 -2.96 38.63
CA ILE A 656 24.52 -1.79 38.77
C ILE A 656 23.86 -1.72 40.15
N ALA A 657 23.54 -2.89 40.75
CA ALA A 657 23.07 -2.96 42.13
C ALA A 657 24.16 -2.56 43.13
N ALA A 658 25.39 -3.04 42.94
CA ALA A 658 26.53 -2.65 43.77
C ALA A 658 26.84 -1.16 43.64
N ARG A 659 26.79 -0.60 42.42
CA ARG A 659 26.98 0.83 42.14
C ARG A 659 25.92 1.68 42.82
N GLY A 660 24.65 1.34 42.65
CA GLY A 660 23.55 2.05 43.30
C GLY A 660 23.69 2.06 44.83
N ARG A 661 24.03 0.91 45.44
CA ARG A 661 24.23 0.81 46.90
C ARG A 661 25.44 1.62 47.37
N ALA A 662 26.59 1.43 46.74
CA ALA A 662 27.82 2.13 47.12
C ALA A 662 27.67 3.65 47.00
N MET A 663 26.95 4.13 45.98
CA MET A 663 26.63 5.55 45.84
C MET A 663 25.65 6.05 46.91
N GLN A 664 24.68 5.24 47.32
CA GLN A 664 23.73 5.58 48.38
C GLN A 664 24.36 5.62 49.78
N ASP A 665 25.44 4.87 49.99
CA ASP A 665 26.18 4.86 51.26
C ASP A 665 27.17 6.05 51.38
N CYS A 666 27.29 6.88 50.34
CA CYS A 666 28.11 8.10 50.34
C CYS A 666 27.37 9.29 50.99
N PRO A 667 28.08 10.37 51.34
CA PRO A 667 27.44 11.61 51.78
C PRO A 667 26.42 12.13 50.77
N GLU A 668 25.31 12.66 51.27
CA GLU A 668 24.32 13.35 50.44
C GLU A 668 24.93 14.59 49.77
N GLY A 669 24.43 14.90 48.58
CA GLY A 669 24.88 16.04 47.78
C GLY A 669 23.80 16.45 46.79
N ALA A 670 24.04 17.54 46.06
CA ALA A 670 23.11 18.04 45.07
C ALA A 670 23.80 18.26 43.72
N MET A 671 23.00 18.38 42.66
CA MET A 671 23.48 18.61 41.30
C MET A 671 22.62 19.67 40.60
N LEU A 672 23.24 20.52 39.80
CA LEU A 672 22.60 21.58 39.02
C LEU A 672 22.88 21.38 37.53
N ALA A 673 21.82 21.27 36.73
CA ALA A 673 21.93 21.45 35.29
C ALA A 673 22.01 22.93 34.96
N ILE A 674 22.99 23.32 34.15
CA ILE A 674 23.31 24.70 33.81
C ILE A 674 23.35 24.82 32.28
N GLY A 675 22.59 25.77 31.74
CA GLY A 675 22.58 26.16 30.33
C GLY A 675 23.67 27.17 30.01
N ALA A 676 24.93 26.77 30.17
CA ALA A 676 26.11 27.58 29.86
C ALA A 676 27.33 26.69 29.59
N GLU A 677 28.38 27.28 28.99
CA GLU A 677 29.68 26.65 28.82
C GLU A 677 30.27 26.26 30.19
N VAL A 678 30.85 25.05 30.29
CA VAL A 678 31.44 24.53 31.54
C VAL A 678 32.48 25.47 32.15
N LYS A 679 33.28 26.17 31.33
CA LYS A 679 34.28 27.13 31.82
C LYS A 679 33.64 28.33 32.49
N GLN A 680 32.52 28.82 31.95
CA GLN A 680 31.79 29.95 32.51
C GLN A 680 31.14 29.56 33.83
N ALA A 681 30.52 28.38 33.89
CA ALA A 681 29.90 27.86 35.11
C ALA A 681 30.93 27.67 36.25
N LEU A 682 32.11 27.13 35.92
CA LEU A 682 33.20 26.99 36.89
C LEU A 682 33.78 28.34 37.31
N ALA A 683 33.96 29.30 36.40
CA ALA A 683 34.46 30.63 36.73
C ALA A 683 33.54 31.35 37.73
N LEU A 684 32.22 31.20 37.58
CA LEU A 684 31.24 31.75 38.53
C LEU A 684 31.33 31.04 39.90
N ALA A 685 31.45 29.71 39.91
CA ALA A 685 31.62 28.97 41.16
C ALA A 685 32.90 29.41 41.90
N GLU A 686 34.01 29.56 41.19
CA GLU A 686 35.29 30.03 41.73
C GLU A 686 35.20 31.48 42.24
N GLU A 687 34.62 32.39 41.46
CA GLU A 687 34.38 33.79 41.86
C GLU A 687 33.57 33.87 43.16
N TRP A 688 32.62 32.96 43.35
CA TRP A 688 31.74 32.92 44.51
C TRP A 688 32.30 32.14 45.69
N GLY A 689 33.46 31.50 45.53
CA GLY A 689 34.10 30.66 46.55
C GLY A 689 33.35 29.35 46.82
N LEU A 690 32.68 28.81 45.80
CA LEU A 690 31.95 27.55 45.85
C LEU A 690 32.83 26.43 45.28
N ASP A 691 32.84 25.28 45.93
CA ASP A 691 33.73 24.15 45.67
C ASP A 691 32.96 22.99 44.99
N LEU A 692 32.52 23.27 43.75
CA LEU A 692 31.70 22.37 42.95
C LEU A 692 32.53 21.60 41.91
N ASP A 693 32.21 20.33 41.71
CA ASP A 693 32.82 19.49 40.67
C ASP A 693 31.97 19.47 39.39
N VAL A 694 32.63 19.32 38.23
CA VAL A 694 31.93 19.09 36.95
C VAL A 694 31.46 17.64 36.90
N ALA A 695 30.16 17.43 37.00
CA ALA A 695 29.58 16.11 36.90
C ALA A 695 29.35 15.67 35.44
N ALA A 696 28.91 16.58 34.57
CA ALA A 696 28.68 16.27 33.16
C ALA A 696 28.90 17.48 32.24
N VAL A 697 29.35 17.22 31.02
CA VAL A 697 29.40 18.16 29.90
C VAL A 697 28.57 17.56 28.77
N ASN A 698 27.34 18.02 28.64
CA ASN A 698 26.32 17.47 27.75
C ASN A 698 26.34 18.09 26.35
N GLY A 699 26.97 19.25 26.20
CA GLY A 699 27.14 19.98 24.95
C GLY A 699 27.89 21.30 25.19
N PRO A 700 28.06 22.13 24.15
CA PRO A 700 28.76 23.41 24.24
C PRO A 700 28.19 24.34 25.32
N ASP A 701 26.85 24.42 25.40
CA ASP A 701 26.12 25.29 26.33
C ASP A 701 25.29 24.49 27.34
N SER A 702 25.72 23.28 27.68
CA SER A 702 25.02 22.43 28.65
C SER A 702 25.98 21.63 29.52
N CYS A 703 26.01 21.93 30.81
CA CYS A 703 26.81 21.20 31.79
C CYS A 703 26.04 20.93 33.08
N VAL A 704 26.62 20.09 33.94
CA VAL A 704 26.09 19.78 35.27
C VAL A 704 27.19 19.93 36.30
N LEU A 705 26.95 20.74 37.33
CA LEU A 705 27.81 20.84 38.50
C LEU A 705 27.24 20.03 39.66
N GLY A 706 28.08 19.44 40.49
CA GLY A 706 27.68 18.66 41.66
C GLY A 706 28.61 18.89 42.85
N GLY A 707 28.05 18.88 44.05
CA GLY A 707 28.79 19.15 45.27
C GLY A 707 27.91 19.09 46.53
N PRO A 708 28.40 19.66 47.65
CA PRO A 708 27.62 19.82 48.88
C PRO A 708 26.30 20.55 48.64
N VAL A 709 25.26 20.18 49.39
CA VAL A 709 23.89 20.68 49.17
C VAL A 709 23.81 22.20 49.34
N ASP A 710 24.49 22.75 50.34
CA ASP A 710 24.55 24.17 50.66
C ASP A 710 25.26 24.99 49.59
N GLU A 711 26.37 24.49 49.03
CA GLU A 711 27.09 25.17 47.95
C GLU A 711 26.32 25.18 46.64
N VAL A 712 25.64 24.07 46.32
CA VAL A 712 24.75 23.99 45.17
C VAL A 712 23.57 24.95 45.32
N GLU A 713 22.93 25.01 46.49
CA GLU A 713 21.85 25.98 46.73
C GLU A 713 22.35 27.43 46.66
N GLU A 714 23.57 27.69 47.13
CA GLU A 714 24.17 29.02 47.04
C GLU A 714 24.48 29.39 45.58
N TYR A 715 24.96 28.47 44.75
CA TYR A 715 25.11 28.69 43.32
C TYR A 715 23.76 29.04 42.67
N LEU A 716 22.72 28.22 42.93
CA LEU A 716 21.38 28.44 42.40
C LEU A 716 20.81 29.80 42.82
N ARG A 717 21.08 30.24 44.06
CA ARG A 717 20.64 31.53 44.57
C ARG A 717 21.38 32.71 43.94
N ARG A 718 22.69 32.58 43.69
CA ARG A 718 23.53 33.66 43.13
C ARG A 718 23.41 33.81 41.62
N VAL A 719 23.24 32.70 40.90
CA VAL A 719 23.12 32.72 39.45
C VAL A 719 21.83 33.41 38.98
N GLY A 720 20.74 33.36 39.76
CA GLY A 720 19.49 34.05 39.44
C GLY A 720 19.02 33.77 38.00
N ASP A 721 18.63 34.83 37.28
CA ASP A 721 18.14 34.74 35.89
C ASP A 721 19.27 34.85 34.83
N THR A 722 20.54 34.77 35.24
CA THR A 722 21.69 35.01 34.35
C THR A 722 21.86 33.92 33.29
N CYS A 723 21.48 32.69 33.62
CA CYS A 723 21.38 31.57 32.68
C CYS A 723 20.36 30.54 33.18
N PHE A 724 19.99 29.59 32.33
CA PHE A 724 19.13 28.48 32.76
C PHE A 724 19.84 27.65 33.82
N VAL A 725 19.27 27.53 35.02
CA VAL A 725 19.77 26.65 36.07
C VAL A 725 18.62 25.87 36.69
N ARG A 726 18.81 24.56 36.86
CA ARG A 726 17.80 23.68 37.48
C ARG A 726 18.44 22.64 38.39
N ARG A 727 17.97 22.58 39.64
CA ARG A 727 18.31 21.50 40.57
C ARG A 727 17.78 20.17 40.07
N LEU A 728 18.66 19.17 39.98
CA LEU A 728 18.30 17.81 39.59
C LEU A 728 17.64 17.08 40.76
N ARG A 729 16.65 16.24 40.44
CA ARG A 729 15.93 15.40 41.41
C ARG A 729 16.73 14.13 41.69
N TYR A 730 17.87 14.30 42.33
CA TYR A 730 18.79 13.24 42.72
C TYR A 730 19.39 13.57 44.09
N THR A 731 19.53 12.58 44.97
CA THR A 731 19.89 12.79 46.40
C THR A 731 21.39 12.82 46.66
N HIS A 732 22.20 12.53 45.65
CA HIS A 732 23.66 12.44 45.76
C HIS A 732 24.32 13.16 44.60
N ALA A 733 25.50 13.74 44.81
CA ALA A 733 26.29 14.37 43.76
C ALA A 733 27.16 13.33 43.03
N GLY A 734 26.57 12.60 42.07
CA GLY A 734 27.31 11.67 41.22
C GLY A 734 28.39 12.41 40.41
N HIS A 735 29.50 11.73 40.08
CA HIS A 735 30.62 12.32 39.34
C HIS A 735 31.34 13.47 40.06
N SER A 736 31.19 13.54 41.39
CA SER A 736 31.91 14.49 42.26
C SER A 736 32.79 13.73 43.27
N ARG A 737 33.64 14.47 43.99
CA ARG A 737 34.46 13.93 45.08
C ARG A 737 33.64 13.27 46.19
N LEU A 738 32.38 13.67 46.38
CA LEU A 738 31.50 13.10 47.41
C LEU A 738 31.24 11.60 47.20
N ILE A 739 31.48 11.08 45.98
CA ILE A 739 31.29 9.67 45.64
C ILE A 739 32.56 8.82 45.79
N GLU A 740 33.71 9.41 46.11
CA GLU A 740 34.97 8.66 46.31
C GLU A 740 34.87 7.51 47.32
N PRO A 741 34.08 7.60 48.41
CA PRO A 741 33.86 6.48 49.32
C PRO A 741 33.24 5.23 48.67
N ALA A 742 32.59 5.36 47.51
CA ALA A 742 32.04 4.23 46.76
C ALA A 742 33.11 3.40 46.03
N LEU A 743 34.27 3.97 45.71
CA LEU A 743 35.28 3.34 44.84
C LEU A 743 35.81 2.00 45.37
N PRO A 744 36.11 1.81 46.67
CA PRO A 744 36.56 0.51 47.18
C PRO A 744 35.51 -0.59 46.99
N ALA A 745 34.23 -0.30 47.29
CA ALA A 745 33.15 -1.26 47.14
C ALA A 745 32.91 -1.62 45.66
N LEU A 746 33.00 -0.63 44.76
CA LEU A 746 32.91 -0.85 43.32
C LEU A 746 34.08 -1.67 42.77
N THR A 747 35.29 -1.45 43.28
CA THR A 747 36.48 -2.23 42.92
C THR A 747 36.29 -3.71 43.30
N GLU A 748 35.79 -3.97 44.52
CA GLU A 748 35.49 -5.33 44.96
C GLU A 748 34.41 -5.99 44.09
N ALA A 749 33.34 -5.27 43.78
CA ALA A 749 32.28 -5.78 42.91
C ALA A 749 32.80 -6.08 41.50
N MET A 750 33.54 -5.15 40.91
CA MET A 750 34.12 -5.28 39.58
C MET A 750 35.14 -6.42 39.49
N ALA A 751 35.86 -6.75 40.57
CA ALA A 751 36.80 -7.87 40.57
C ALA A 751 36.15 -9.24 40.27
N ARG A 752 34.83 -9.37 40.49
CA ARG A 752 34.07 -10.62 40.30
C ARG A 752 33.34 -10.71 38.96
N ILE A 753 33.39 -9.66 38.14
CA ILE A 753 32.61 -9.53 36.90
C ILE A 753 33.42 -9.97 35.68
N GLY A 754 32.82 -10.72 34.75
CA GLY A 754 33.43 -11.05 33.47
C GLY A 754 33.17 -9.97 32.42
N LEU A 755 34.21 -9.23 32.01
CA LEU A 755 34.10 -8.29 30.89
C LEU A 755 34.49 -8.97 29.58
N ARG A 756 33.73 -8.69 28.54
CA ARG A 756 34.01 -9.08 27.15
C ARG A 756 34.25 -7.83 26.30
N PRO A 757 35.00 -7.92 25.21
CA PRO A 757 35.00 -6.88 24.20
C PRO A 757 33.57 -6.62 23.69
N PRO A 758 33.19 -5.37 23.40
CA PRO A 758 31.85 -5.05 22.95
C PRO A 758 31.60 -5.65 21.56
N ALA A 759 30.42 -6.21 21.34
CA ALA A 759 29.94 -6.68 20.03
C ALA A 759 29.47 -5.53 19.14
N LEU A 760 29.19 -4.36 19.73
CA LEU A 760 28.73 -3.14 19.04
C LEU A 760 29.64 -1.97 19.42
N PRO A 761 29.90 -1.01 18.52
CA PRO A 761 30.54 0.24 18.90
C PRO A 761 29.83 0.91 20.08
N ILE A 762 30.61 1.40 21.05
CA ILE A 762 30.10 2.05 22.26
C ILE A 762 30.79 3.40 22.47
N ALA A 763 30.00 4.46 22.68
CA ALA A 763 30.54 5.77 23.03
C ALA A 763 30.72 5.87 24.55
N LEU A 764 31.96 6.14 24.99
CA LEU A 764 32.31 6.11 26.40
C LEU A 764 32.24 7.51 27.04
N ASN A 765 31.61 7.60 28.21
CA ASN A 765 31.41 8.88 28.92
C ASN A 765 32.73 9.49 29.40
N VAL A 766 33.67 8.67 29.87
CA VAL A 766 34.92 9.18 30.47
C VAL A 766 35.91 9.73 29.44
N SER A 767 35.84 9.25 28.20
CA SER A 767 36.74 9.69 27.12
C SER A 767 36.06 10.58 26.09
N GLY A 768 34.73 10.56 26.02
CA GLY A 768 33.96 11.22 24.96
C GLY A 768 34.20 10.62 23.58
N ARG A 769 34.68 9.36 23.49
CA ARG A 769 35.04 8.72 22.21
C ARG A 769 34.31 7.40 22.02
N VAL A 770 34.02 7.10 20.75
CA VAL A 770 33.54 5.79 20.33
C VAL A 770 34.68 4.77 20.34
N VAL A 771 34.42 3.62 20.98
CA VAL A 771 35.26 2.44 20.91
C VAL A 771 34.62 1.44 19.96
N ALA A 772 35.38 0.98 18.98
CA ALA A 772 34.93 0.01 17.98
C ALA A 772 34.68 -1.37 18.60
N ALA A 773 33.76 -2.13 17.98
CA ALA A 773 33.48 -3.51 18.35
C ALA A 773 34.77 -4.37 18.36
N GLY A 774 34.86 -5.31 19.30
CA GLY A 774 36.01 -6.19 19.50
C GLY A 774 37.17 -5.58 20.30
N THR A 775 37.12 -4.29 20.64
CA THR A 775 38.18 -3.63 21.42
C THR A 775 37.99 -3.89 22.92
N ALA A 776 38.98 -4.49 23.59
CA ALA A 776 38.91 -4.73 25.02
C ALA A 776 38.83 -3.40 25.81
N LEU A 777 37.87 -3.32 26.73
CA LEU A 777 37.70 -2.15 27.60
C LEU A 777 38.45 -2.36 28.93
N PRO A 778 39.16 -1.35 29.46
CA PRO A 778 39.79 -1.44 30.76
C PRO A 778 38.75 -1.65 31.85
N ARG A 779 38.96 -2.65 32.71
CA ARG A 779 38.04 -2.97 33.82
C ARG A 779 37.81 -1.79 34.75
N ASP A 780 38.90 -1.15 35.15
CA ASP A 780 38.89 -0.06 36.14
C ASP A 780 38.12 1.17 35.64
N MET A 781 37.93 1.31 34.32
CA MET A 781 37.16 2.39 33.72
C MET A 781 35.74 2.47 34.30
N PHE A 782 35.04 1.34 34.45
CA PHE A 782 33.68 1.32 34.99
C PHE A 782 33.64 1.65 36.49
N VAL A 783 34.74 1.41 37.20
CA VAL A 783 34.89 1.79 38.62
C VAL A 783 35.12 3.30 38.73
N THR A 784 36.05 3.86 37.94
CA THR A 784 36.39 5.29 37.98
C THR A 784 35.30 6.16 37.35
N GLN A 785 34.49 5.61 36.45
CA GLN A 785 33.38 6.30 35.77
C GLN A 785 32.43 7.01 36.73
N VAL A 786 32.16 6.41 37.91
CA VAL A 786 31.26 7.01 38.89
C VAL A 786 31.76 8.36 39.43
N ARG A 787 33.08 8.59 39.39
CA ARG A 787 33.79 9.78 39.90
C ARG A 787 34.19 10.76 38.80
N GLN A 788 34.42 10.28 37.58
CA GLN A 788 34.84 11.10 36.44
C GLN A 788 33.65 11.80 35.78
N SER A 789 33.88 12.98 35.20
CA SER A 789 32.86 13.74 34.48
C SER A 789 32.31 12.96 33.28
N VAL A 790 31.01 13.08 33.03
CA VAL A 790 30.34 12.51 31.85
C VAL A 790 30.51 13.45 30.65
N LEU A 791 31.36 13.10 29.69
CA LEU A 791 31.61 13.87 28.46
C LEU A 791 30.61 13.49 27.35
N PHE A 792 29.31 13.66 27.62
CA PHE A 792 28.24 13.20 26.72
C PHE A 792 28.20 13.98 25.39
N GLY A 793 28.44 15.29 25.41
CA GLY A 793 28.50 16.09 24.17
C GLY A 793 29.58 15.59 23.22
N ALA A 794 30.79 15.40 23.72
CA ALA A 794 31.90 14.82 22.95
C ALA A 794 31.59 13.39 22.47
N ALA A 795 30.90 12.57 23.28
CA ALA A 795 30.48 11.24 22.88
C ALA A 795 29.49 11.26 21.71
N LEU A 796 28.56 12.22 21.69
CA LEU A 796 27.63 12.44 20.56
C LEU A 796 28.38 12.92 19.31
N ASP A 797 29.30 13.88 19.45
CA ASP A 797 30.13 14.34 18.32
C ASP A 797 30.94 13.19 17.72
N SER A 798 31.57 12.37 18.57
CA SER A 798 32.32 11.19 18.14
C SER A 798 31.41 10.13 17.49
N LEU A 799 30.15 10.03 17.88
CA LEU A 799 29.16 9.15 17.22
C LEU A 799 28.77 9.67 15.84
N ALA A 800 28.61 10.99 15.68
CA ALA A 800 28.25 11.60 14.40
C ALA A 800 29.34 11.36 13.36
N GLU A 801 30.61 11.40 13.79
CA GLU A 801 31.76 11.04 12.96
C GLU A 801 31.82 9.54 12.65
N HIS A 802 31.52 8.67 13.63
CA HIS A 802 31.64 7.22 13.48
C HIS A 802 30.48 6.59 12.67
N VAL A 803 29.28 7.12 12.82
CA VAL A 803 28.05 6.62 12.20
C VAL A 803 27.29 7.79 11.55
N PRO A 804 27.80 8.34 10.43
CA PRO A 804 27.21 9.51 9.80
C PRO A 804 25.78 9.22 9.31
N GLY A 805 24.89 10.19 9.50
CA GLY A 805 23.47 10.08 9.11
C GLY A 805 22.63 9.15 10.00
N ALA A 806 23.12 8.80 11.20
CA ALA A 806 22.38 7.94 12.11
C ALA A 806 21.11 8.60 12.66
N LEU A 807 20.08 7.77 12.85
CA LEU A 807 18.91 8.06 13.67
C LEU A 807 19.21 7.64 15.11
N THR A 808 18.96 8.49 16.09
CA THR A 808 19.08 8.10 17.49
C THR A 808 17.74 7.66 18.06
N VAL A 809 17.77 6.64 18.92
CA VAL A 809 16.58 6.12 19.60
C VAL A 809 16.83 6.15 21.09
N GLU A 810 16.05 6.95 21.81
CA GLU A 810 16.16 7.03 23.26
C GLU A 810 15.32 5.93 23.92
N ILE A 811 16.00 5.06 24.66
CA ILE A 811 15.45 3.85 25.26
C ILE A 811 15.49 3.95 26.78
N GLY A 812 14.36 4.35 27.34
CA GLY A 812 14.16 4.46 28.77
C GLY A 812 12.97 5.38 29.07
N PRO A 813 12.66 5.63 30.34
CA PRO A 813 11.57 6.52 30.70
C PRO A 813 11.90 7.97 30.37
N GLY A 814 10.92 8.65 29.77
CA GLY A 814 11.05 10.03 29.28
C GLY A 814 12.06 10.21 28.15
N ARG A 815 12.41 11.48 27.90
CA ARG A 815 13.29 11.91 26.80
C ARG A 815 14.38 12.92 27.21
N PRO A 816 15.11 12.73 28.34
CA PRO A 816 16.11 13.70 28.79
C PRO A 816 17.31 13.86 27.83
N LEU A 817 17.66 12.83 27.05
CA LEU A 817 18.81 12.87 26.15
C LEU A 817 18.45 13.44 24.78
N SER A 818 17.19 13.38 24.38
CA SER A 818 16.72 13.83 23.06
C SER A 818 17.15 15.26 22.74
N PRO A 819 16.98 16.29 23.60
CA PRO A 819 17.44 17.65 23.28
C PRO A 819 18.95 17.75 23.05
N MET A 820 19.75 16.92 23.73
CA MET A 820 21.21 16.92 23.58
C MET A 820 21.61 16.25 22.26
N ALA A 821 20.95 15.15 21.88
CA ALA A 821 21.17 14.50 20.60
C ALA A 821 20.71 15.37 19.42
N GLU A 822 19.56 16.06 19.54
CA GLU A 822 19.08 17.05 18.57
C GLU A 822 20.08 18.19 18.40
N ALA A 823 20.63 18.72 19.50
CA ALA A 823 21.65 19.78 19.47
C ALA A 823 22.96 19.31 18.79
N ALA A 824 23.29 18.02 18.86
CA ALA A 824 24.41 17.40 18.16
C ALA A 824 24.07 17.04 16.69
N GLY A 825 22.86 17.35 16.21
CA GLY A 825 22.46 17.17 14.80
C GLY A 825 21.84 15.81 14.47
N PHE A 826 21.51 14.99 15.47
CA PHE A 826 20.82 13.72 15.24
C PHE A 826 19.30 13.91 15.12
N PRO A 827 18.63 13.28 14.14
CA PRO A 827 17.22 12.94 14.28
C PRO A 827 17.04 12.02 15.50
N VAL A 828 15.96 12.22 16.26
CA VAL A 828 15.70 11.46 17.49
C VAL A 828 14.28 10.90 17.52
N VAL A 829 14.16 9.63 17.91
CA VAL A 829 12.89 9.02 18.32
C VAL A 829 12.99 8.55 19.77
N ALA A 830 12.23 9.18 20.65
CA ALA A 830 12.08 8.70 22.03
C ALA A 830 10.94 7.68 22.12
N LEU A 831 11.20 6.54 22.77
CA LEU A 831 10.16 5.54 23.00
C LEU A 831 9.13 6.00 24.05
N ASP A 832 9.55 6.68 25.12
CA ASP A 832 8.62 7.26 26.09
C ASP A 832 8.64 8.80 26.01
N GLN A 833 7.49 9.41 25.79
CA GLN A 833 7.35 10.86 25.70
C GLN A 833 7.19 11.53 27.08
N GLY A 834 7.02 10.76 28.17
CA GLY A 834 7.00 11.28 29.55
C GLY A 834 5.68 11.09 30.30
N ARG A 835 5.46 11.89 31.35
CA ARG A 835 4.37 11.67 32.33
C ARG A 835 2.96 11.85 31.80
N ASP A 836 2.77 12.76 30.86
CA ASP A 836 1.46 13.06 30.26
C ASP A 836 1.20 12.24 29.00
N ALA A 837 2.13 11.35 28.64
CA ALA A 837 1.98 10.50 27.47
C ALA A 837 0.97 9.37 27.75
N PRO A 838 0.15 8.99 26.75
CA PRO A 838 -0.73 7.83 26.87
C PRO A 838 0.08 6.56 27.22
N GLY A 839 -0.54 5.60 27.93
CA GLY A 839 0.10 4.34 28.37
C GLY A 839 0.64 3.40 27.26
N ALA A 840 0.64 3.86 26.01
CA ALA A 840 1.21 3.17 24.87
C ALA A 840 2.23 4.03 24.10
N ALA A 841 2.88 5.00 24.76
CA ALA A 841 3.85 5.90 24.14
C ALA A 841 4.95 5.15 23.37
N ALA A 842 5.43 4.01 23.89
CA ALA A 842 6.45 3.19 23.22
C ALA A 842 5.97 2.60 21.90
N LEU A 843 4.68 2.28 21.78
CA LEU A 843 4.09 1.83 20.52
C LEU A 843 4.06 2.96 19.49
N GLY A 844 3.78 4.20 19.93
CA GLY A 844 3.90 5.39 19.09
C GLY A 844 5.35 5.63 18.62
N GLY A 845 6.33 5.46 19.51
CA GLY A 845 7.76 5.52 19.15
C GLY A 845 8.16 4.47 18.11
N VAL A 846 7.67 3.23 18.24
CA VAL A 846 7.85 2.19 17.21
C VAL A 846 7.19 2.56 15.88
N GLY A 847 5.99 3.17 15.93
CA GLY A 847 5.32 3.74 14.76
C GLY A 847 6.15 4.83 14.08
N ALA A 848 6.78 5.71 14.84
CA ALA A 848 7.67 6.74 14.31
C ALA A 848 8.91 6.14 13.62
N LEU A 849 9.51 5.09 14.21
CA LEU A 849 10.62 4.35 13.58
C LEU A 849 10.20 3.74 12.24
N TRP A 850 9.04 3.09 12.19
CA TRP A 850 8.51 2.52 10.95
C TRP A 850 8.24 3.59 9.89
N ALA A 851 7.70 4.74 10.31
CA ALA A 851 7.37 5.86 9.42
C ALA A 851 8.62 6.43 8.72
N VAL A 852 9.77 6.46 9.40
CA VAL A 852 11.06 6.90 8.82
C VAL A 852 11.84 5.77 8.14
N GLY A 853 11.21 4.63 7.86
CA GLY A 853 11.79 3.56 7.05
C GLY A 853 12.48 2.43 7.82
N GLN A 854 12.49 2.43 9.16
CA GLN A 854 13.14 1.34 9.91
C GLN A 854 12.42 0.00 9.71
N PRO A 855 13.17 -1.11 9.64
CA PRO A 855 12.60 -2.44 9.47
C PRO A 855 11.98 -2.92 10.78
N ILE A 856 10.69 -2.68 10.95
CA ILE A 856 9.91 -3.18 12.09
C ILE A 856 9.19 -4.43 11.67
N ALA A 857 9.44 -5.54 12.36
CA ALA A 857 8.66 -6.76 12.28
C ALA A 857 7.28 -6.49 12.88
N PRO A 858 6.20 -6.46 12.07
CA PRO A 858 4.88 -6.08 12.54
C PRO A 858 4.20 -7.18 13.35
N ASP A 859 4.73 -8.41 13.30
CA ASP A 859 4.19 -9.57 13.99
C ASP A 859 4.08 -9.32 15.51
N GLY A 860 2.85 -9.38 16.01
CA GLY A 860 2.53 -9.11 17.41
C GLY A 860 2.29 -7.64 17.77
N LEU A 861 2.67 -6.67 16.91
CA LEU A 861 2.36 -5.24 17.08
C LEU A 861 0.97 -4.89 16.53
N THR A 862 0.59 -5.53 15.42
CA THR A 862 -0.68 -5.31 14.73
C THR A 862 -1.75 -6.34 15.14
N GLY A 863 -1.32 -7.46 15.74
CA GLY A 863 -2.18 -8.59 16.09
C GLY A 863 -2.24 -9.62 14.96
N GLY A 864 -2.09 -10.90 15.30
CA GLY A 864 -2.41 -11.99 14.37
C GLY A 864 -3.94 -12.12 14.25
N GLY A 865 -4.44 -12.29 13.04
CA GLY A 865 -5.88 -12.37 12.81
C GLY A 865 -6.26 -12.36 11.35
N ARG A 866 -7.54 -12.67 11.12
CA ARG A 866 -8.18 -12.69 9.82
C ARG A 866 -8.04 -11.35 9.12
N ARG A 867 -7.84 -11.38 7.80
CA ARG A 867 -7.85 -10.16 6.99
C ARG A 867 -9.28 -9.66 6.79
N ALA A 868 -9.46 -8.36 6.97
CA ALA A 868 -10.69 -7.64 6.68
C ALA A 868 -10.63 -7.00 5.28
N ARG A 869 -11.78 -6.57 4.76
CA ARG A 869 -11.84 -5.76 3.54
C ARG A 869 -11.67 -4.31 3.91
N LEU A 870 -10.66 -3.66 3.34
CA LEU A 870 -10.35 -2.25 3.56
C LEU A 870 -10.42 -1.49 2.23
N PRO A 871 -10.60 -0.15 2.24
CA PRO A 871 -10.59 0.66 1.04
C PRO A 871 -9.35 0.41 0.16
N GLY A 872 -9.55 0.54 -1.15
CA GLY A 872 -8.47 0.47 -2.14
C GLY A 872 -7.59 1.73 -2.14
N TYR A 873 -6.53 1.72 -2.93
CA TYR A 873 -5.64 2.85 -3.12
C TYR A 873 -6.35 3.99 -3.87
N PRO A 874 -6.34 5.24 -3.35
CA PRO A 874 -7.04 6.39 -3.93
C PRO A 874 -6.18 7.11 -4.98
N PHE A 875 -6.02 6.48 -6.15
CA PHE A 875 -5.30 7.04 -7.29
C PHE A 875 -5.82 8.44 -7.68
N SER A 876 -4.91 9.38 -7.92
CA SER A 876 -5.23 10.76 -8.31
C SER A 876 -4.17 11.38 -9.22
N GLY A 877 -3.81 10.66 -10.28
CA GLY A 877 -2.82 11.16 -11.23
C GLY A 877 -3.27 12.36 -12.07
N PRO A 878 -2.36 12.93 -12.87
CA PRO A 878 -2.64 14.02 -13.78
C PRO A 878 -3.53 13.58 -14.95
N ARG A 879 -4.03 14.56 -15.71
CA ARG A 879 -4.68 14.30 -16.99
C ARG A 879 -3.65 13.78 -17.99
N SER A 880 -3.97 12.68 -18.64
CA SER A 880 -3.14 11.99 -19.63
C SER A 880 -3.96 11.83 -20.92
N VAL A 881 -3.97 12.86 -21.76
CA VAL A 881 -4.60 12.80 -23.08
C VAL A 881 -3.60 13.28 -24.12
N ALA A 882 -3.36 12.44 -25.12
CA ALA A 882 -2.51 12.76 -26.24
C ALA A 882 -3.03 14.03 -26.93
N PRO A 883 -2.21 15.08 -27.07
CA PRO A 883 -2.56 16.25 -27.86
C PRO A 883 -3.01 15.88 -29.28
N GLU A 884 -2.46 14.80 -29.85
CA GLU A 884 -2.82 14.26 -31.16
C GLU A 884 -4.28 13.77 -31.24
N ALA A 885 -4.84 13.32 -30.11
CA ALA A 885 -6.23 12.86 -30.04
C ALA A 885 -7.22 14.02 -29.88
N LEU A 886 -6.76 15.17 -29.38
CA LEU A 886 -7.58 16.37 -29.21
C LEU A 886 -7.83 17.03 -30.56
N ALA A 887 -9.09 17.36 -30.84
CA ALA A 887 -9.47 17.98 -32.11
C ALA A 887 -8.73 19.31 -32.32
N SER A 888 -7.95 19.40 -33.39
CA SER A 888 -7.47 20.69 -33.91
C SER A 888 -8.63 21.34 -34.70
N PRO A 889 -8.90 22.66 -34.57
CA PRO A 889 -9.95 23.31 -35.33
C PRO A 889 -9.75 23.06 -36.83
N ALA A 890 -10.80 22.55 -37.47
CA ALA A 890 -10.82 22.12 -38.86
C ALA A 890 -10.06 23.08 -39.78
N THR A 891 -9.02 22.59 -40.43
CA THR A 891 -8.61 23.15 -41.72
C THR A 891 -9.67 22.73 -42.74
N ASP A 892 -10.51 23.71 -43.10
CA ASP A 892 -11.41 23.82 -44.26
C ASP A 892 -11.84 22.51 -44.98
N PRO A 893 -13.14 22.14 -44.97
CA PRO A 893 -13.68 20.99 -45.70
C PRO A 893 -13.63 21.13 -47.23
N SER A 894 -13.08 22.20 -47.80
CA SER A 894 -13.00 22.44 -49.25
C SER A 894 -11.88 21.69 -49.99
N ARG A 895 -10.97 20.98 -49.32
CA ARG A 895 -9.96 20.15 -50.00
C ARG A 895 -10.46 18.72 -50.20
N SER A 896 -11.02 18.45 -51.38
CA SER A 896 -11.11 17.08 -51.89
C SER A 896 -9.73 16.41 -51.87
N PRO A 897 -9.62 15.11 -51.56
CA PRO A 897 -8.35 14.41 -51.65
C PRO A 897 -7.95 14.38 -53.12
N VAL A 898 -7.00 15.23 -53.50
CA VAL A 898 -6.27 15.06 -54.75
C VAL A 898 -5.54 13.74 -54.60
N VAL A 899 -6.02 12.72 -55.31
CA VAL A 899 -5.25 11.50 -55.56
C VAL A 899 -4.05 11.93 -56.38
N THR A 900 -2.96 12.23 -55.68
CA THR A 900 -1.67 12.44 -56.30
C THR A 900 -1.15 11.05 -56.64
N PRO A 901 -0.76 10.76 -57.90
CA PRO A 901 -0.16 9.48 -58.24
C PRO A 901 1.06 9.25 -57.34
N LEU A 902 1.23 8.01 -56.87
CA LEU A 902 2.43 7.57 -56.15
C LEU A 902 3.67 8.13 -56.86
N PRO A 903 4.53 8.92 -56.18
CA PRO A 903 5.82 9.25 -56.75
C PRO A 903 6.58 7.93 -56.91
N GLU A 904 7.05 7.66 -58.12
CA GLU A 904 8.06 6.63 -58.34
C GLU A 904 9.17 6.83 -57.31
N GLN A 905 9.48 5.77 -56.56
CA GLN A 905 10.62 5.73 -55.65
C GLN A 905 11.90 5.92 -56.47
N ARG A 906 12.30 7.17 -56.68
CA ARG A 906 13.69 7.50 -56.88
C ARG A 906 14.33 7.52 -55.50
N SER A 907 15.16 6.51 -55.27
CA SER A 907 16.22 6.53 -54.26
C SER A 907 17.05 7.80 -54.44
N GLN A 908 16.70 8.85 -53.70
CA GLN A 908 17.63 9.92 -53.38
C GLN A 908 18.31 9.51 -52.08
N GLU A 909 19.56 9.04 -52.22
CA GLU A 909 20.51 9.04 -51.12
C GLU A 909 20.59 10.48 -50.56
N PRO A 910 20.59 10.67 -49.23
CA PRO A 910 20.86 11.99 -48.68
C PRO A 910 22.32 12.33 -48.98
N GLU A 911 22.55 13.47 -49.64
CA GLU A 911 23.87 14.09 -49.61
C GLU A 911 24.25 14.41 -48.15
N PRO A 912 25.51 14.21 -47.75
CA PRO A 912 25.94 14.44 -46.39
C PRO A 912 26.01 15.95 -46.14
N ASP A 913 25.08 16.45 -45.32
CA ASP A 913 25.19 17.80 -44.80
C ASP A 913 26.39 17.85 -43.84
N SER A 914 27.33 18.74 -44.18
CA SER A 914 28.57 18.98 -43.46
C SER A 914 28.26 19.40 -42.01
N THR A 915 28.45 18.49 -41.06
CA THR A 915 28.47 18.80 -39.62
C THR A 915 29.84 18.42 -39.05
N ALA A 916 30.40 19.31 -38.23
CA ALA A 916 31.66 19.08 -37.53
C ALA A 916 31.62 17.75 -36.74
N PRO A 917 32.76 17.07 -36.52
CA PRO A 917 32.75 15.79 -35.81
C PRO A 917 32.22 15.98 -34.39
N VAL A 918 30.97 15.53 -34.15
CA VAL A 918 30.34 15.52 -32.83
C VAL A 918 31.17 14.60 -31.93
N ASP A 919 31.55 15.07 -30.73
CA ASP A 919 32.21 14.20 -29.74
C ASP A 919 31.25 13.06 -29.37
N PRO A 920 31.66 11.78 -29.42
CA PRO A 920 30.80 10.67 -29.04
C PRO A 920 30.24 10.78 -27.62
N ALA A 921 30.92 11.48 -26.71
CA ALA A 921 30.34 11.75 -25.39
C ALA A 921 29.14 12.69 -25.47
N GLU A 922 29.25 13.80 -26.21
CA GLU A 922 28.17 14.77 -26.36
C GLU A 922 26.97 14.17 -27.11
N GLY A 923 27.22 13.49 -28.24
CA GLY A 923 26.13 12.92 -29.04
C GLY A 923 25.42 11.76 -28.35
N VAL A 924 26.13 10.84 -27.68
CA VAL A 924 25.48 9.73 -26.96
C VAL A 924 24.71 10.24 -25.74
N THR A 925 25.25 11.20 -24.98
CA THR A 925 24.54 11.81 -23.84
C THR A 925 23.28 12.53 -24.30
N ARG A 926 23.35 13.27 -25.42
CA ARG A 926 22.17 13.91 -26.01
C ARG A 926 21.12 12.90 -26.46
N ILE A 927 21.51 11.82 -27.16
CA ILE A 927 20.56 10.78 -27.57
C ILE A 927 19.96 10.08 -26.34
N TRP A 928 20.74 9.86 -25.27
CA TRP A 928 20.22 9.40 -23.98
C TRP A 928 19.16 10.35 -23.42
N ALA A 929 19.47 11.65 -23.38
CA ALA A 929 18.56 12.66 -22.87
C ALA A 929 17.23 12.69 -23.61
N GLU A 930 17.29 12.62 -24.94
CA GLU A 930 16.09 12.59 -25.78
C GLU A 930 15.30 11.29 -25.63
N LEU A 931 15.95 10.13 -25.47
CA LEU A 931 15.26 8.83 -25.35
C LEU A 931 14.71 8.56 -23.95
N LEU A 932 15.34 9.10 -22.92
CA LEU A 932 14.99 8.91 -21.51
C LEU A 932 14.22 10.11 -20.93
N GLY A 933 14.15 11.23 -21.65
CA GLY A 933 13.38 12.42 -21.27
C GLY A 933 13.97 13.21 -20.10
N ARG A 934 15.31 13.20 -19.95
CA ARG A 934 16.04 13.91 -18.88
C ARG A 934 17.35 14.49 -19.42
N ASP A 935 17.69 15.71 -19.04
CA ASP A 935 18.79 16.45 -19.68
C ASP A 935 20.19 16.12 -19.14
N ASP A 936 20.32 15.40 -18.02
CA ASP A 936 21.62 15.11 -17.39
C ASP A 936 21.68 13.71 -16.75
N PHE A 937 22.84 13.06 -16.90
CA PHE A 937 23.13 11.73 -16.39
C PHE A 937 24.57 11.64 -15.86
N PRO A 938 24.77 11.10 -14.64
CA PRO A 938 26.10 10.70 -14.20
C PRO A 938 26.75 9.73 -15.19
N ALA A 939 28.06 9.81 -15.39
CA ALA A 939 28.78 8.91 -16.30
C ALA A 939 28.58 7.41 -15.97
N ALA A 940 28.33 7.09 -14.70
CA ALA A 940 28.08 5.74 -14.21
C ALA A 940 26.59 5.34 -14.21
N ALA A 941 25.68 6.21 -14.65
CA ALA A 941 24.24 5.92 -14.69
C ALA A 941 23.97 4.70 -15.59
N ASP A 942 23.11 3.79 -15.14
CA ASP A 942 22.73 2.56 -15.85
C ASP A 942 21.46 2.80 -16.69
N PHE A 943 21.54 2.55 -17.99
CA PHE A 943 20.48 2.86 -18.95
C PHE A 943 19.13 2.27 -18.56
N PHE A 944 19.11 1.04 -18.03
CA PHE A 944 17.87 0.36 -17.65
C PHE A 944 17.35 0.85 -16.30
N ALA A 945 18.24 1.17 -15.36
CA ALA A 945 17.85 1.78 -14.09
C ALA A 945 17.27 3.19 -14.27
N GLU A 946 17.76 3.94 -15.27
CA GLU A 946 17.22 5.25 -15.66
C GLU A 946 15.95 5.15 -16.52
N GLY A 947 15.32 3.97 -16.58
CA GLY A 947 14.04 3.73 -17.25
C GLY A 947 14.15 3.30 -18.71
N GLY A 948 15.34 3.04 -19.23
CA GLY A 948 15.56 2.46 -20.57
C GLY A 948 15.13 0.99 -20.67
N ASP A 949 14.81 0.54 -21.88
CA ASP A 949 14.43 -0.85 -22.16
C ASP A 949 15.07 -1.38 -23.45
N SER A 950 14.73 -2.61 -23.84
CA SER A 950 15.26 -3.27 -25.04
C SER A 950 14.78 -2.63 -26.36
N LEU A 951 13.69 -1.88 -26.36
CA LEU A 951 13.24 -1.13 -27.53
C LEU A 951 14.04 0.17 -27.64
N LEU A 952 14.22 0.88 -26.54
CA LEU A 952 14.97 2.13 -26.48
C LEU A 952 16.45 1.92 -26.72
N ILE A 953 17.05 0.82 -26.28
CA ILE A 953 18.44 0.49 -26.64
C ILE A 953 18.57 0.28 -28.15
N THR A 954 17.54 -0.26 -28.81
CA THR A 954 17.51 -0.45 -30.26
C THR A 954 17.35 0.89 -30.98
N ARG A 955 16.50 1.79 -30.46
CA ARG A 955 16.38 3.19 -30.94
C ARG A 955 17.69 3.95 -30.74
N LEU A 956 18.36 3.81 -29.60
CA LEU A 956 19.69 4.37 -29.30
C LEU A 956 20.70 3.91 -30.34
N ILE A 957 20.80 2.60 -30.59
CA ILE A 957 21.72 2.04 -31.59
C ILE A 957 21.43 2.60 -32.98
N ARG A 958 20.15 2.66 -33.39
CA ARG A 958 19.78 3.20 -34.70
C ARG A 958 20.19 4.66 -34.85
N ARG A 959 19.98 5.48 -33.82
CA ARG A 959 20.34 6.89 -33.81
C ARG A 959 21.86 7.09 -33.78
N VAL A 960 22.57 6.34 -32.95
CA VAL A 960 24.05 6.33 -32.90
C VAL A 960 24.64 5.91 -34.25
N ASN A 961 24.12 4.86 -34.87
CA ASN A 961 24.59 4.41 -36.19
C ASN A 961 24.34 5.49 -37.26
N SER A 962 23.17 6.13 -37.23
CA SER A 962 22.81 7.20 -38.16
C SER A 962 23.65 8.46 -37.97
N GLU A 963 23.95 8.84 -36.72
CA GLU A 963 24.63 10.09 -36.38
C GLU A 963 26.14 10.00 -36.57
N PHE A 964 26.75 8.87 -36.22
CA PHE A 964 28.19 8.69 -36.30
C PHE A 964 28.66 7.89 -37.53
N GLY A 965 27.73 7.42 -38.38
CA GLY A 965 28.07 6.62 -39.57
C GLY A 965 28.71 5.26 -39.24
N ILE A 966 28.55 4.76 -38.01
CA ILE A 966 29.13 3.49 -37.54
C ILE A 966 28.08 2.39 -37.46
N ARG A 967 28.53 1.15 -37.22
CA ARG A 967 27.65 0.01 -36.92
C ARG A 967 27.98 -0.59 -35.57
N VAL A 968 27.20 -0.23 -34.55
CA VAL A 968 27.39 -0.74 -33.19
C VAL A 968 26.71 -2.10 -33.00
N PRO A 969 27.41 -3.13 -32.46
CA PRO A 969 26.80 -4.41 -32.13
C PRO A 969 25.81 -4.31 -30.95
N VAL A 970 24.59 -4.82 -31.12
CA VAL A 970 23.55 -4.81 -30.07
C VAL A 970 24.03 -5.45 -28.77
N ARG A 971 24.77 -6.57 -28.87
CA ARG A 971 25.32 -7.29 -27.72
C ARG A 971 26.25 -6.43 -26.86
N GLU A 972 27.04 -5.55 -27.48
CA GLU A 972 27.99 -4.70 -26.75
C GLU A 972 27.29 -3.58 -26.00
N MET A 973 26.26 -2.98 -26.60
CA MET A 973 25.45 -1.95 -25.93
C MET A 973 24.65 -2.55 -24.77
N LEU A 974 24.05 -3.73 -24.95
CA LEU A 974 23.36 -4.44 -23.86
C LEU A 974 24.30 -4.83 -22.70
N ALA A 975 25.54 -5.20 -23.00
CA ALA A 975 26.52 -5.59 -21.99
C ALA A 975 27.08 -4.39 -21.22
N ARG A 976 27.24 -3.23 -21.88
CA ARG A 976 27.79 -2.01 -21.29
C ARG A 976 26.68 -1.03 -20.95
N ARG A 977 25.97 -1.38 -19.89
CA ARG A 977 24.72 -0.73 -19.48
C ARG A 977 24.85 0.74 -19.09
N THR A 978 26.04 1.26 -18.81
CA THR A 978 26.21 2.63 -18.32
C THR A 978 26.40 3.66 -19.44
N LEU A 979 26.12 4.94 -19.18
CA LEU A 979 26.36 6.02 -20.15
C LEU A 979 27.82 6.03 -20.65
N ASN A 980 28.79 5.98 -19.73
CA ASN A 980 30.20 5.91 -20.11
C ASN A 980 30.54 4.59 -20.81
N GLY A 981 29.84 3.51 -20.45
CA GLY A 981 29.91 2.23 -21.15
C GLY A 981 29.55 2.34 -22.62
N HIS A 982 28.40 2.95 -22.92
CA HIS A 982 27.93 3.21 -24.28
C HIS A 982 28.85 4.19 -25.04
N ILE A 983 29.27 5.29 -24.42
CA ILE A 983 30.22 6.25 -25.02
C ILE A 983 31.52 5.53 -25.42
N ALA A 984 32.04 4.65 -24.56
CA ALA A 984 33.25 3.90 -24.84
C ALA A 984 33.10 2.95 -26.05
N VAL A 985 31.92 2.34 -26.25
CA VAL A 985 31.65 1.51 -27.44
C VAL A 985 31.69 2.36 -28.71
N VAL A 986 30.98 3.49 -28.71
CA VAL A 986 30.91 4.38 -29.86
C VAL A 986 32.28 4.96 -30.19
N ARG A 987 33.04 5.42 -29.19
CA ARG A 987 34.42 5.90 -29.37
C ARG A 987 35.32 4.84 -29.97
N ARG A 988 35.32 3.62 -29.41
CA ARG A 988 36.16 2.52 -29.89
C ARG A 988 35.89 2.20 -31.37
N ILE A 989 34.62 2.07 -31.74
CA ILE A 989 34.24 1.70 -33.12
C ILE A 989 34.55 2.85 -34.09
N ARG A 990 34.36 4.10 -33.67
CA ARG A 990 34.74 5.27 -34.48
C ARG A 990 36.25 5.35 -34.69
N ASP A 991 37.04 5.18 -33.62
CA ASP A 991 38.51 5.19 -33.71
C ASP A 991 39.05 4.03 -34.56
N GLU A 992 38.38 2.87 -34.55
CA GLU A 992 38.68 1.73 -35.44
C GLU A 992 38.35 2.07 -36.90
N ALA A 993 37.19 2.69 -37.17
CA ALA A 993 36.80 3.13 -38.51
C ALA A 993 37.77 4.20 -39.09
N ASP A 994 38.13 5.20 -38.28
CA ASP A 994 39.06 6.27 -38.67
C ASP A 994 40.48 5.75 -38.94
N LYS A 995 40.92 4.69 -38.23
CA LYS A 995 42.20 4.01 -38.48
C LYS A 995 42.17 3.17 -39.75
N GLN A 996 41.04 2.54 -40.06
CA GLN A 996 40.85 1.77 -41.29
C GLN A 996 40.89 2.71 -42.51
N GLU A 997 40.19 3.84 -42.45
CA GLU A 997 40.17 4.86 -43.50
C GLU A 997 41.54 5.53 -43.73
N LYS A 998 42.36 5.66 -42.68
CA LYS A 998 43.75 6.15 -42.79
C LYS A 998 44.75 5.12 -43.32
N ASN A 999 44.44 3.82 -43.24
CA ASN A 999 45.27 2.75 -43.80
C ASN A 999 44.89 2.41 -45.26
N ASP A 1000 43.65 2.69 -45.65
CA ASP A 1000 43.14 2.48 -47.02
C ASP A 1000 43.34 3.70 -47.95
N ARG A 1001 43.85 4.83 -47.41
CA ARG A 1001 44.37 6.00 -48.15
C ARG A 1001 45.89 5.99 -48.19
#